data_AF-A0A1X7KSF1-F1
#
_entry.id   AF-A0A1X7KSF1-F1
#
_cell.length_a   1.000
_cell.length_b   1.000
_cell.length_c   1.000
_cell.angle_alpha   90.00
_cell.angle_beta   90.00
_cell.angle_gamma   90.00
#
_symmetry.space_group_name_H-M   'P 1'
#
loop_
_entity.id
_entity.type
_entity.pdbx_description
1 polymer ?
#
loop_
_entity_poly.entity_id
_entity_poly.type
_entity_poly.pdbx_seq_one_letter_code
_entity_poly.pdbx_strand_id
1 'polypeptide(L)'
;MFFICAILFAACCSFAAAWSDVATKPSQVQVDGKPYYEISSAKELAWFSNEVASGKNNINAILKNDIVLWDSVSGDTNYWTPIGLADSLAFEGIFDGNGKTINGARSEHSLEKVDTVFNGFFRFVGEKGVVKNFTLKNSLITSEHLGSDTVMTLDEFAKNTPFFFSVVGCVAGVNKGLIDSVRVLDVEPIAKGSTSTRTIVKDSTRISLVMVNGYVMRYFVGGVVGLNKGAVTHIRANDVHVSPHGSMVTMYMGGIVGANVGTVSESLSEASLDDAVPAMLGGICGKNEGTLDHVKMVGNIENVTGFVGGIVSENHGRVTWSEYTGSLGRAGDGGVSIGGIAAYNTGTISKSFYGFIDKSQALRLTATLDDFGLGISPEAFAGGIVARQSNQGIVEDCGVHISWLVLGNNGKTSTSMYSGGIVGIDSGSVYNSYAAFYKISSIGNKAPLYNVVVGGKHEGNHYDSVLMQTPFPKDTTGLEQSLMKSSKFAWILNTKYKTESNRNIWCYNGDYPVLARDGRKPTYSVIRYVNGVVFDTAYTDCNGRMVWLDSMPDPLKDKTPNGWKIMNGSKMVNINSDYVFAGDTSIYTTDENFVSFIATKPKLSITTSVDRGWIYIDGVSPAESVALFDVQGRLVKRETSTNNHLAIPLTHSGMYILMYKGTSYKVRVP
;
A
#
# COMPACT_ATOMS: atom_id res chain seq x y z
N MET A 1 20.44 -54.14 -38.04
CA MET A 1 19.41 -55.14 -37.70
C MET A 1 18.86 -54.73 -36.33
N PHE A 2 18.01 -53.69 -36.28
CA PHE A 2 16.53 -53.79 -36.25
C PHE A 2 16.06 -54.59 -35.02
N PHE A 3 15.21 -54.16 -34.09
CA PHE A 3 14.33 -53.00 -33.89
C PHE A 3 13.73 -53.18 -32.45
N ILE A 4 13.25 -52.09 -31.82
CA ILE A 4 12.23 -52.02 -30.74
C ILE A 4 12.61 -52.45 -29.30
N CYS A 5 12.82 -51.46 -28.45
CA CYS A 5 12.20 -51.38 -27.11
C CYS A 5 11.93 -49.90 -26.79
N ALA A 6 10.95 -49.34 -27.49
CA ALA A 6 10.20 -48.20 -27.01
C ALA A 6 9.04 -48.72 -26.14
N ILE A 7 8.56 -47.87 -25.23
CA ILE A 7 7.40 -48.01 -24.34
C ILE A 7 7.74 -48.57 -22.94
N LEU A 8 8.08 -47.66 -22.03
CA LEU A 8 7.53 -47.52 -20.66
C LEU A 8 8.37 -46.51 -19.86
N PHE A 9 8.33 -45.23 -20.25
CA PHE A 9 8.37 -44.19 -19.23
C PHE A 9 6.91 -44.03 -18.78
N ALA A 10 6.51 -44.91 -17.86
CA ALA A 10 5.32 -44.66 -17.07
C ALA A 10 5.62 -43.42 -16.24
N ALA A 11 5.05 -42.28 -16.64
CA ALA A 11 4.75 -41.23 -15.69
C ALA A 11 4.08 -41.92 -14.51
N CYS A 12 4.72 -41.90 -13.34
CA CYS A 12 4.12 -42.38 -12.12
C CYS A 12 3.08 -41.33 -11.69
N CYS A 13 2.04 -41.15 -12.49
CA CYS A 13 0.80 -40.53 -12.06
C CYS A 13 0.12 -41.62 -11.24
N SER A 14 0.32 -41.60 -9.93
CA SER A 14 -0.64 -42.21 -9.01
C SER A 14 -2.02 -41.71 -9.44
N PHE A 15 -2.90 -42.60 -9.89
CA PHE A 15 -4.26 -42.27 -10.27
C PHE A 15 -5.04 -41.89 -9.01
N ALA A 16 -4.83 -40.67 -8.53
CA ALA A 16 -5.76 -40.04 -7.62
C ALA A 16 -7.04 -39.75 -8.42
N ALA A 17 -8.19 -40.13 -7.88
CA ALA A 17 -9.46 -39.90 -8.55
C ALA A 17 -9.69 -38.38 -8.72
N ALA A 18 -10.17 -37.98 -9.91
CA ALA A 18 -10.51 -36.59 -10.19
C ALA A 18 -12.03 -36.41 -10.17
N TRP A 19 -12.49 -35.23 -9.78
CA TRP A 19 -13.93 -34.92 -9.80
C TRP A 19 -14.54 -35.02 -11.22
N SER A 20 -13.72 -34.84 -12.26
CA SER A 20 -14.11 -35.01 -13.66
C SER A 20 -14.65 -36.39 -13.99
N ASP A 21 -14.23 -37.42 -13.24
CA ASP A 21 -14.56 -38.83 -13.52
C ASP A 21 -15.96 -39.21 -13.02
N VAL A 22 -16.56 -38.37 -12.17
CA VAL A 22 -17.85 -38.61 -11.51
C VAL A 22 -18.87 -37.47 -11.73
N ALA A 23 -18.66 -36.66 -12.76
CA ALA A 23 -19.45 -35.47 -13.08
C ALA A 23 -20.93 -35.76 -13.38
N THR A 24 -21.84 -34.87 -12.96
CA THR A 24 -23.30 -35.01 -13.18
C THR A 24 -23.92 -33.69 -13.66
N LYS A 25 -24.82 -33.72 -14.65
CA LYS A 25 -25.40 -32.50 -15.21
C LYS A 25 -26.38 -31.82 -14.23
N PRO A 26 -26.23 -30.51 -13.94
CA PRO A 26 -27.14 -29.74 -13.09
C PRO A 26 -28.43 -29.30 -13.79
N SER A 27 -29.41 -28.82 -13.01
CA SER A 27 -30.58 -28.10 -13.51
C SER A 27 -30.20 -26.70 -14.03
N GLN A 28 -31.11 -26.07 -14.78
CA GLN A 28 -30.97 -24.70 -15.25
C GLN A 28 -32.06 -23.80 -14.66
N VAL A 29 -31.70 -22.55 -14.42
CA VAL A 29 -32.59 -21.48 -13.96
C VAL A 29 -32.38 -20.21 -14.79
N GLN A 30 -33.40 -19.35 -14.87
CA GLN A 30 -33.29 -18.02 -15.47
C GLN A 30 -33.03 -16.98 -14.38
N VAL A 31 -31.93 -16.25 -14.49
CA VAL A 31 -31.61 -15.10 -13.63
C VAL A 31 -31.39 -13.90 -14.54
N ASP A 32 -32.20 -12.86 -14.35
CA ASP A 32 -32.17 -11.63 -15.17
C ASP A 32 -32.19 -11.90 -16.68
N GLY A 33 -32.99 -12.89 -17.11
CA GLY A 33 -33.15 -13.27 -18.52
C GLY A 33 -31.96 -14.02 -19.13
N LYS A 34 -30.98 -14.46 -18.32
CA LYS A 34 -29.88 -15.33 -18.75
C LYS A 34 -30.02 -16.72 -18.13
N PRO A 35 -29.70 -17.80 -18.88
CA PRO A 35 -29.65 -19.14 -18.32
C PRO A 35 -28.42 -19.33 -17.44
N TYR A 36 -28.63 -19.91 -16.26
CA TYR A 36 -27.60 -20.35 -15.32
C TYR A 36 -27.77 -21.84 -15.04
N TYR A 37 -26.67 -22.55 -14.91
CA TYR A 37 -26.65 -23.87 -14.31
C TYR A 37 -26.63 -23.74 -12.78
N GLU A 38 -27.58 -24.39 -12.10
CA GLU A 38 -27.66 -24.39 -10.63
C GLU A 38 -26.74 -25.48 -10.07
N ILE A 39 -25.66 -25.09 -9.42
CA ILE A 39 -24.68 -26.02 -8.86
C ILE A 39 -24.99 -26.27 -7.39
N SER A 40 -25.34 -27.51 -7.05
CA SER A 40 -25.72 -27.92 -5.69
C SER A 40 -24.79 -28.98 -5.08
N SER A 41 -23.85 -29.52 -5.87
CA SER A 41 -22.90 -30.56 -5.47
C SER A 41 -21.55 -30.46 -6.19
N ALA A 42 -20.53 -31.12 -5.66
CA ALA A 42 -19.20 -31.22 -6.27
C ALA A 42 -19.22 -31.88 -7.67
N LYS A 43 -20.08 -32.88 -7.87
CA LYS A 43 -20.25 -33.57 -9.17
C LYS A 43 -20.83 -32.65 -10.24
N GLU A 44 -21.75 -31.78 -9.87
CA GLU A 44 -22.31 -30.76 -10.78
C GLU A 44 -21.30 -29.68 -11.12
N LEU A 45 -20.50 -29.26 -10.13
CA LEU A 45 -19.41 -28.31 -10.34
C LEU A 45 -18.34 -28.89 -11.28
N ALA A 46 -18.02 -30.17 -11.15
CA ALA A 46 -17.12 -30.89 -12.04
C ALA A 46 -17.66 -30.98 -13.47
N TRP A 47 -18.96 -31.25 -13.62
CA TRP A 47 -19.62 -31.22 -14.93
C TRP A 47 -19.48 -29.86 -15.60
N PHE A 48 -19.70 -28.78 -14.83
CA PHE A 48 -19.55 -27.42 -15.33
C PHE A 48 -18.12 -27.15 -15.84
N SER A 49 -17.11 -27.58 -15.08
CA SER A 49 -15.70 -27.48 -15.49
C SER A 49 -15.42 -28.22 -16.81
N ASN A 50 -15.96 -29.44 -16.96
CA ASN A 50 -15.84 -30.24 -18.18
C ASN A 50 -16.47 -29.57 -19.41
N GLU A 51 -17.63 -28.91 -19.25
CA GLU A 51 -18.29 -28.21 -20.36
C GLU A 51 -17.52 -26.97 -20.82
N VAL A 52 -16.91 -26.23 -19.89
CA VAL A 52 -16.00 -25.14 -20.24
C VAL A 52 -14.78 -25.69 -20.98
N ALA A 53 -14.20 -26.80 -20.49
CA ALA A 53 -13.08 -27.48 -21.15
C ALA A 53 -13.44 -28.02 -22.55
N SER A 54 -14.71 -28.34 -22.81
CA SER A 54 -15.20 -28.74 -24.14
C SER A 54 -15.47 -27.57 -25.10
N GLY A 55 -15.13 -26.33 -24.70
CA GLY A 55 -15.29 -25.13 -25.53
C GLY A 55 -16.58 -24.34 -25.28
N LYS A 56 -17.47 -24.76 -24.36
CA LYS A 56 -18.65 -23.96 -23.98
C LYS A 56 -18.28 -22.97 -22.89
N ASN A 57 -17.31 -22.11 -23.15
CA ASN A 57 -16.67 -21.28 -22.14
C ASN A 57 -17.49 -20.05 -21.69
N ASN A 58 -18.63 -19.76 -22.32
CA ASN A 58 -19.50 -18.62 -22.01
C ASN A 58 -20.78 -19.00 -21.23
N ILE A 59 -20.85 -20.22 -20.68
CA ILE A 59 -21.97 -20.67 -19.85
C ILE A 59 -21.91 -20.03 -18.45
N ASN A 60 -23.07 -19.87 -17.81
CA ASN A 60 -23.16 -19.29 -16.46
C ASN A 60 -23.47 -20.35 -15.41
N ALA A 61 -22.96 -20.16 -14.20
CA ALA A 61 -23.24 -20.99 -13.03
C ALA A 61 -23.67 -20.12 -11.84
N ILE A 62 -24.60 -20.65 -11.04
CA ILE A 62 -24.96 -20.09 -9.75
C ILE A 62 -24.92 -21.18 -8.68
N LEU A 63 -24.25 -20.92 -7.56
CA LEU A 63 -24.23 -21.88 -6.46
C LEU A 63 -25.55 -21.84 -5.68
N LYS A 64 -26.09 -23.04 -5.42
CA LYS A 64 -27.29 -23.25 -4.61
C LYS A 64 -26.94 -23.62 -3.17
N ASN A 65 -25.88 -24.38 -2.99
CA ASN A 65 -25.39 -24.90 -1.72
C ASN A 65 -23.90 -24.61 -1.54
N ASP A 66 -23.42 -24.77 -0.30
CA ASP A 66 -21.99 -24.91 -0.06
C ASP A 66 -21.48 -26.22 -0.69
N ILE A 67 -20.27 -26.19 -1.26
CA ILE A 67 -19.67 -27.29 -2.00
C ILE A 67 -18.42 -27.78 -1.28
N VAL A 68 -18.32 -29.09 -1.05
CA VAL A 68 -17.14 -29.74 -0.48
C VAL A 68 -16.44 -30.56 -1.56
N LEU A 69 -15.21 -30.16 -1.91
CA LEU A 69 -14.37 -30.84 -2.89
C LEU A 69 -13.33 -31.76 -2.25
N TRP A 70 -12.96 -31.48 -1.00
CA TRP A 70 -12.05 -32.31 -0.23
C TRP A 70 -12.45 -32.36 1.24
N ASP A 71 -12.71 -33.57 1.74
CA ASP A 71 -12.94 -33.89 3.13
C ASP A 71 -12.49 -35.32 3.43
N SER A 72 -11.44 -35.46 4.23
CA SER A 72 -10.90 -36.77 4.63
C SER A 72 -11.83 -37.51 5.59
N VAL A 73 -12.80 -36.84 6.21
CA VAL A 73 -13.79 -37.44 7.11
C VAL A 73 -14.94 -38.04 6.30
N SER A 74 -15.45 -37.36 5.27
CA SER A 74 -16.47 -37.91 4.36
C SER A 74 -15.92 -38.93 3.37
N GLY A 75 -14.61 -38.91 3.12
CA GLY A 75 -13.92 -39.77 2.14
C GLY A 75 -13.83 -39.15 0.73
N ASP A 76 -14.28 -37.91 0.55
CA ASP A 76 -14.15 -37.17 -0.70
C ASP A 76 -12.73 -36.59 -0.82
N THR A 77 -11.82 -37.31 -1.46
CA THR A 77 -10.41 -36.89 -1.64
C THR A 77 -10.04 -36.74 -3.11
N ASN A 78 -10.98 -36.26 -3.94
CA ASN A 78 -10.77 -36.11 -5.37
C ASN A 78 -10.07 -34.79 -5.70
N TYR A 79 -9.17 -34.82 -6.69
CA TYR A 79 -8.51 -33.61 -7.17
C TYR A 79 -9.45 -32.76 -8.03
N TRP A 80 -9.29 -31.45 -7.88
CA TRP A 80 -10.01 -30.43 -8.64
C TRP A 80 -9.36 -30.19 -10.01
N THR A 81 -10.19 -30.30 -11.04
CA THR A 81 -9.85 -29.93 -12.42
C THR A 81 -10.25 -28.48 -12.67
N PRO A 82 -9.30 -27.55 -12.88
CA PRO A 82 -9.58 -26.13 -13.01
C PRO A 82 -10.54 -25.78 -14.15
N ILE A 83 -11.34 -24.74 -13.95
CA ILE A 83 -12.16 -24.17 -15.02
C ILE A 83 -11.25 -23.33 -15.94
N GLY A 84 -11.45 -23.48 -17.26
CA GLY A 84 -10.68 -22.75 -18.28
C GLY A 84 -9.24 -23.21 -18.38
N LEU A 85 -9.02 -24.45 -18.84
CA LEU A 85 -7.73 -25.16 -18.78
C LEU A 85 -6.59 -24.56 -19.62
N ALA A 86 -6.92 -23.70 -20.59
CA ALA A 86 -5.97 -23.01 -21.47
C ALA A 86 -6.51 -21.62 -21.81
N ASP A 87 -5.66 -20.72 -22.28
CA ASP A 87 -6.05 -19.35 -22.60
C ASP A 87 -7.14 -19.29 -23.70
N SER A 88 -7.10 -20.20 -24.68
CA SER A 88 -8.15 -20.34 -25.71
C SER A 88 -9.48 -20.89 -25.19
N LEU A 89 -9.48 -21.44 -23.98
CA LEU A 89 -10.64 -21.99 -23.28
C LEU A 89 -10.94 -21.18 -22.00
N ALA A 90 -10.39 -19.97 -21.88
CA ALA A 90 -10.61 -19.12 -20.72
C ALA A 90 -12.11 -18.94 -20.45
N PHE A 91 -12.48 -18.89 -19.18
CA PHE A 91 -13.88 -18.76 -18.79
C PHE A 91 -14.42 -17.36 -19.13
N GLU A 92 -15.44 -17.29 -19.99
CA GLU A 92 -16.06 -16.06 -20.51
C GLU A 92 -17.49 -15.84 -19.98
N GLY A 93 -17.99 -16.73 -19.12
CA GLY A 93 -19.33 -16.66 -18.54
C GLY A 93 -19.37 -15.96 -17.18
N ILE A 94 -20.48 -16.12 -16.47
CA ILE A 94 -20.67 -15.63 -15.09
C ILE A 94 -20.71 -16.82 -14.14
N PHE A 95 -19.79 -16.84 -13.17
CA PHE A 95 -19.82 -17.75 -12.03
C PHE A 95 -20.21 -16.95 -10.79
N ASP A 96 -21.47 -17.09 -10.37
CA ASP A 96 -22.02 -16.44 -9.18
C ASP A 96 -22.06 -17.43 -8.01
N GLY A 97 -21.21 -17.17 -7.03
CA GLY A 97 -21.14 -17.89 -5.79
C GLY A 97 -22.37 -17.77 -4.90
N ASN A 98 -23.22 -16.75 -5.12
CA ASN A 98 -24.45 -16.52 -4.37
C ASN A 98 -24.28 -16.58 -2.83
N GLY A 99 -23.14 -16.10 -2.33
CA GLY A 99 -22.76 -16.10 -0.92
C GLY A 99 -22.36 -17.46 -0.34
N LYS A 100 -22.21 -18.49 -1.17
CA LYS A 100 -21.88 -19.87 -0.75
C LYS A 100 -20.38 -20.09 -0.60
N THR A 101 -20.02 -21.19 0.04
CA THR A 101 -18.65 -21.61 0.29
C THR A 101 -18.26 -22.78 -0.60
N ILE A 102 -17.05 -22.74 -1.15
CA ILE A 102 -16.37 -23.88 -1.76
C ILE A 102 -15.21 -24.27 -0.85
N ASN A 103 -15.25 -25.48 -0.31
CA ASN A 103 -14.26 -25.99 0.63
C ASN A 103 -13.40 -27.08 -0.01
N GLY A 104 -12.08 -27.01 0.19
CA GLY A 104 -11.20 -28.13 -0.12
C GLY A 104 -10.78 -28.25 -1.58
N ALA A 105 -10.70 -27.16 -2.36
CA ALA A 105 -10.19 -27.27 -3.72
C ALA A 105 -8.70 -27.68 -3.69
N ARG A 106 -8.38 -28.88 -4.19
CA ARG A 106 -7.00 -29.38 -4.31
C ARG A 106 -6.62 -29.59 -5.76
N SER A 107 -5.65 -28.85 -6.27
CA SER A 107 -5.21 -28.98 -7.66
C SER A 107 -3.70 -28.94 -7.75
N GLU A 108 -3.12 -29.89 -8.48
CA GLU A 108 -1.69 -29.96 -8.76
C GLU A 108 -1.51 -29.97 -10.29
N HIS A 109 -0.64 -29.11 -10.80
CA HIS A 109 -0.39 -29.01 -12.22
C HIS A 109 1.09 -28.82 -12.51
N SER A 110 1.70 -29.85 -13.09
CA SER A 110 3.13 -29.87 -13.42
C SER A 110 3.31 -29.98 -14.93
N LEU A 111 4.16 -29.13 -15.51
CA LEU A 111 4.54 -29.20 -16.93
C LEU A 111 6.06 -29.05 -17.08
N GLU A 112 6.61 -29.66 -18.13
CA GLU A 112 8.00 -29.49 -18.57
C GLU A 112 8.05 -28.78 -19.93
N LYS A 113 9.17 -28.11 -20.23
CA LYS A 113 9.48 -27.56 -21.56
C LYS A 113 8.46 -26.53 -22.07
N VAL A 114 7.90 -25.74 -21.16
CA VAL A 114 6.97 -24.63 -21.46
C VAL A 114 7.46 -23.35 -20.84
N ASP A 115 7.18 -22.19 -21.44
CA ASP A 115 7.64 -20.90 -20.87
C ASP A 115 6.97 -20.58 -19.53
N THR A 116 5.73 -21.05 -19.33
CA THR A 116 4.95 -20.76 -18.13
C THR A 116 4.00 -21.89 -17.77
N VAL A 117 3.93 -22.21 -16.47
CA VAL A 117 2.90 -23.09 -15.89
C VAL A 117 1.93 -22.24 -15.09
N PHE A 118 0.63 -22.43 -15.32
CA PHE A 118 -0.44 -21.73 -14.61
C PHE A 118 -1.30 -22.71 -13.82
N ASN A 119 -1.75 -22.32 -12.62
CA ASN A 119 -2.81 -23.05 -11.92
C ASN A 119 -3.71 -22.15 -11.06
N GLY A 120 -4.94 -22.60 -10.82
CA GLY A 120 -5.96 -21.91 -10.03
C GLY A 120 -7.25 -22.72 -9.95
N PHE A 121 -8.22 -22.31 -9.11
CA PHE A 121 -9.57 -22.88 -9.16
C PHE A 121 -10.22 -22.63 -10.54
N PHE A 122 -10.06 -21.40 -11.05
CA PHE A 122 -10.05 -21.09 -12.48
C PHE A 122 -8.59 -21.02 -12.93
N ARG A 123 -8.20 -21.74 -13.97
CA ARG A 123 -6.84 -21.56 -14.50
C ARG A 123 -6.77 -20.26 -15.31
N PHE A 124 -7.76 -20.01 -16.16
CA PHE A 124 -7.91 -18.77 -16.92
C PHE A 124 -9.33 -18.21 -16.81
N VAL A 125 -9.45 -16.96 -16.35
CA VAL A 125 -10.66 -16.14 -16.51
C VAL A 125 -10.44 -15.21 -17.70
N GLY A 126 -11.33 -15.31 -18.70
CA GLY A 126 -11.29 -14.53 -19.94
C GLY A 126 -11.79 -13.09 -19.75
N GLU A 127 -11.73 -12.28 -20.80
CA GLU A 127 -12.03 -10.85 -20.73
C GLU A 127 -13.50 -10.55 -20.38
N LYS A 128 -14.42 -11.44 -20.75
CA LYS A 128 -15.85 -11.34 -20.41
C LYS A 128 -16.21 -12.14 -19.15
N GLY A 129 -15.27 -12.92 -18.63
CA GLY A 129 -15.44 -13.75 -17.46
C GLY A 129 -15.73 -12.93 -16.21
N VAL A 130 -16.74 -13.33 -15.45
CA VAL A 130 -17.09 -12.74 -14.16
C VAL A 130 -17.14 -13.85 -13.11
N VAL A 131 -16.33 -13.72 -12.06
CA VAL A 131 -16.24 -14.69 -10.96
C VAL A 131 -16.51 -13.92 -9.67
N LYS A 132 -17.60 -14.22 -8.97
CA LYS A 132 -18.01 -13.38 -7.84
C LYS A 132 -18.75 -14.10 -6.72
N ASN A 133 -18.86 -13.44 -5.57
CA ASN A 133 -19.80 -13.76 -4.48
C ASN A 133 -19.63 -15.14 -3.81
N PHE A 134 -18.42 -15.67 -3.61
CA PHE A 134 -18.22 -16.91 -2.84
C PHE A 134 -17.08 -16.78 -1.85
N THR A 135 -17.05 -17.72 -0.91
CA THR A 135 -15.88 -17.99 -0.07
C THR A 135 -15.16 -19.24 -0.59
N LEU A 136 -13.85 -19.14 -0.85
CA LEU A 136 -12.98 -20.30 -1.06
C LEU A 136 -12.24 -20.60 0.24
N LYS A 137 -12.32 -21.84 0.71
CA LYS A 137 -11.80 -22.23 2.03
C LYS A 137 -10.96 -23.51 1.98
N ASN A 138 -9.96 -23.63 2.87
CA ASN A 138 -9.18 -24.85 3.10
C ASN A 138 -8.62 -25.44 1.79
N SER A 139 -8.10 -24.59 0.91
CA SER A 139 -7.80 -24.97 -0.48
C SER A 139 -6.31 -24.88 -0.77
N LEU A 140 -5.79 -25.88 -1.51
CA LEU A 140 -4.38 -26.04 -1.84
C LEU A 140 -4.23 -26.13 -3.35
N ILE A 141 -3.60 -25.13 -3.96
CA ILE A 141 -3.40 -25.10 -5.41
C ILE A 141 -1.91 -25.02 -5.69
N THR A 142 -1.38 -25.96 -6.47
CA THR A 142 0.04 -26.06 -6.79
C THR A 142 0.27 -25.96 -8.30
N SER A 143 1.23 -25.15 -8.72
CA SER A 143 1.82 -25.17 -10.06
C SER A 143 3.30 -25.54 -9.99
N GLU A 144 3.77 -26.40 -10.88
CA GLU A 144 5.16 -26.85 -10.90
C GLU A 144 5.74 -26.82 -12.31
N HIS A 145 6.90 -26.17 -12.45
CA HIS A 145 7.66 -26.20 -13.68
C HIS A 145 8.80 -27.21 -13.56
N LEU A 146 8.68 -28.34 -14.26
CA LEU A 146 9.56 -29.51 -14.11
C LEU A 146 10.93 -29.36 -14.78
N GLY A 147 11.13 -28.36 -15.63
CA GLY A 147 12.41 -28.14 -16.29
C GLY A 147 12.29 -27.62 -17.72
N SER A 148 13.43 -27.34 -18.35
CA SER A 148 13.54 -26.96 -19.76
C SER A 148 14.69 -27.71 -20.44
N ASP A 149 14.67 -27.78 -21.77
CA ASP A 149 15.77 -28.41 -22.52
C ASP A 149 16.87 -27.39 -22.91
N THR A 150 16.98 -26.24 -22.23
CA THR A 150 17.97 -25.22 -22.58
C THR A 150 19.39 -25.73 -22.32
N VAL A 151 20.25 -25.60 -23.34
CA VAL A 151 21.68 -25.90 -23.28
C VAL A 151 22.45 -24.66 -23.70
N MET A 152 23.22 -24.08 -22.80
CA MET A 152 23.97 -22.84 -23.07
C MET A 152 25.27 -22.76 -22.28
N THR A 153 26.25 -22.02 -22.78
CA THR A 153 27.48 -21.70 -22.06
C THR A 153 27.23 -20.66 -20.95
N LEU A 154 28.14 -20.56 -19.98
CA LEU A 154 28.08 -19.52 -18.93
C LEU A 154 28.04 -18.10 -19.51
N ASP A 155 28.80 -17.83 -20.57
CA ASP A 155 28.85 -16.52 -21.21
C ASP A 155 27.52 -16.18 -21.91
N GLU A 156 26.88 -17.16 -22.55
CA GLU A 156 25.55 -16.99 -23.13
C GLU A 156 24.51 -16.74 -22.04
N PHE A 157 24.58 -17.47 -20.92
CA PHE A 157 23.66 -17.29 -19.80
C PHE A 157 23.78 -15.88 -19.20
N ALA A 158 24.99 -15.38 -19.02
CA ALA A 158 25.24 -14.03 -18.50
C ALA A 158 24.73 -12.91 -19.42
N LYS A 159 24.63 -13.16 -20.73
CA LYS A 159 24.18 -12.17 -21.73
C LYS A 159 22.69 -12.25 -22.04
N ASN A 160 22.12 -13.44 -22.02
CA ASN A 160 20.74 -13.69 -22.44
C ASN A 160 20.10 -14.80 -21.58
N THR A 161 19.91 -14.51 -20.30
CA THR A 161 19.31 -15.44 -19.34
C THR A 161 17.85 -15.75 -19.71
N PRO A 162 17.47 -17.01 -19.99
CA PRO A 162 16.07 -17.38 -20.20
C PRO A 162 15.27 -17.27 -18.89
N PHE A 163 14.04 -16.76 -18.97
CA PHE A 163 13.11 -16.69 -17.84
C PHE A 163 11.93 -17.64 -18.06
N PHE A 164 11.66 -18.48 -17.07
CA PHE A 164 10.49 -19.35 -17.02
C PHE A 164 9.62 -18.98 -15.82
N PHE A 165 8.34 -19.30 -15.90
CA PHE A 165 7.37 -18.84 -14.91
C PHE A 165 6.54 -20.00 -14.35
N SER A 166 6.25 -19.93 -13.05
CA SER A 166 5.18 -20.72 -12.43
C SER A 166 4.26 -19.75 -11.69
N VAL A 167 2.99 -19.76 -12.09
CA VAL A 167 1.99 -18.74 -11.75
C VAL A 167 0.79 -19.41 -11.12
N VAL A 168 0.46 -19.00 -9.90
CA VAL A 168 -0.60 -19.64 -9.12
C VAL A 168 -1.39 -18.62 -8.31
N GLY A 169 -2.70 -18.79 -8.30
CA GLY A 169 -3.56 -18.19 -7.30
C GLY A 169 -4.75 -19.07 -6.98
N CYS A 170 -5.20 -19.07 -5.72
CA CYS A 170 -6.20 -20.05 -5.28
C CYS A 170 -7.54 -19.90 -6.03
N VAL A 171 -7.93 -18.67 -6.38
CA VAL A 171 -9.14 -18.42 -7.18
C VAL A 171 -8.82 -18.46 -8.67
N ALA A 172 -7.78 -17.75 -9.10
CA ALA A 172 -7.40 -17.71 -10.51
C ALA A 172 -5.89 -17.79 -10.73
N GLY A 173 -5.45 -18.59 -11.71
CA GLY A 173 -4.07 -18.52 -12.21
C GLY A 173 -3.85 -17.21 -12.95
N VAL A 174 -4.69 -16.95 -13.95
CA VAL A 174 -4.71 -15.69 -14.71
C VAL A 174 -6.12 -15.12 -14.74
N ASN A 175 -6.24 -13.83 -14.43
CA ASN A 175 -7.48 -13.07 -14.59
C ASN A 175 -7.37 -12.01 -15.69
N LYS A 176 -8.21 -12.07 -16.72
CA LYS A 176 -8.41 -11.00 -17.70
C LYS A 176 -9.77 -10.30 -17.55
N GLY A 177 -10.69 -10.88 -16.79
CA GLY A 177 -12.05 -10.39 -16.57
C GLY A 177 -12.22 -9.72 -15.20
N LEU A 178 -13.36 -10.00 -14.55
CA LEU A 178 -13.70 -9.47 -13.24
C LEU A 178 -13.73 -10.58 -12.18
N ILE A 179 -12.97 -10.37 -11.10
CA ILE A 179 -13.11 -11.12 -9.84
C ILE A 179 -13.59 -10.14 -8.78
N ASP A 180 -14.76 -10.39 -8.20
CA ASP A 180 -15.44 -9.44 -7.31
C ASP A 180 -16.05 -10.13 -6.09
N SER A 181 -15.92 -9.53 -4.91
CA SER A 181 -16.64 -9.98 -3.71
C SER A 181 -16.35 -11.44 -3.35
N VAL A 182 -15.07 -11.81 -3.44
CA VAL A 182 -14.57 -13.14 -3.09
C VAL A 182 -13.81 -13.10 -1.77
N ARG A 183 -14.10 -14.05 -0.89
CA ARG A 183 -13.36 -14.26 0.35
C ARG A 183 -12.48 -15.50 0.23
N VAL A 184 -11.23 -15.42 0.64
CA VAL A 184 -10.35 -16.59 0.79
C VAL A 184 -9.98 -16.79 2.26
N LEU A 185 -10.06 -18.04 2.72
CA LEU A 185 -9.82 -18.45 4.12
C LEU A 185 -9.00 -19.72 4.16
N ASP A 186 -7.85 -19.72 4.85
CA ASP A 186 -6.99 -20.91 4.97
C ASP A 186 -6.69 -21.50 3.58
N VAL A 187 -6.02 -20.71 2.76
CA VAL A 187 -5.67 -21.09 1.39
C VAL A 187 -4.16 -21.07 1.19
N GLU A 188 -3.68 -22.01 0.40
CA GLU A 188 -2.26 -22.21 0.14
C GLU A 188 -2.00 -22.30 -1.38
N PRO A 189 -1.57 -21.19 -2.02
CA PRO A 189 -1.04 -21.23 -3.37
C PRO A 189 0.46 -21.59 -3.35
N ILE A 190 0.87 -22.63 -4.10
CA ILE A 190 2.24 -23.11 -4.14
C ILE A 190 2.78 -23.06 -5.57
N ALA A 191 3.90 -22.36 -5.79
CA ALA A 191 4.66 -22.44 -7.03
C ALA A 191 5.98 -23.19 -6.80
N LYS A 192 6.23 -24.19 -7.64
CA LYS A 192 7.44 -25.02 -7.63
C LYS A 192 8.18 -24.93 -8.96
N GLY A 193 9.48 -25.21 -8.92
CA GLY A 193 10.29 -25.38 -10.12
C GLY A 193 11.72 -25.79 -9.81
N SER A 194 12.35 -26.46 -10.79
CA SER A 194 13.74 -26.90 -10.70
C SER A 194 14.72 -25.80 -11.16
N THR A 195 15.99 -25.91 -10.78
CA THR A 195 17.07 -25.02 -11.23
C THR A 195 18.06 -25.71 -12.15
N SER A 196 18.89 -24.91 -12.83
CA SER A 196 19.96 -25.38 -13.72
C SER A 196 20.88 -26.43 -13.10
N THR A 197 21.21 -27.44 -13.90
CA THR A 197 22.27 -28.40 -13.60
C THR A 197 23.51 -28.06 -14.44
N ARG A 198 24.68 -28.04 -13.79
CA ARG A 198 25.97 -27.74 -14.43
C ARG A 198 26.60 -29.03 -14.93
N THR A 199 26.92 -29.09 -16.22
CA THR A 199 27.67 -30.22 -16.80
C THR A 199 29.04 -29.75 -17.28
N ILE A 200 30.10 -30.46 -16.89
CA ILE A 200 31.46 -30.20 -17.37
C ILE A 200 31.71 -31.14 -18.54
N VAL A 201 31.83 -30.59 -19.75
CA VAL A 201 32.30 -31.36 -20.91
C VAL A 201 33.81 -31.19 -20.99
N LYS A 202 34.54 -32.30 -20.80
CA LYS A 202 36.00 -32.35 -20.92
C LYS A 202 36.35 -33.10 -22.21
N ASP A 203 36.78 -32.36 -23.23
CA ASP A 203 37.57 -32.94 -24.31
C ASP A 203 39.06 -32.83 -23.95
N SER A 204 39.87 -33.74 -24.49
CA SER A 204 41.33 -33.84 -24.41
C SER A 204 42.12 -32.53 -24.56
N THR A 205 41.51 -31.45 -25.05
CA THR A 205 42.16 -30.13 -25.22
C THR A 205 41.40 -28.92 -24.64
N ARG A 206 40.14 -29.04 -24.19
CA ARG A 206 39.35 -27.92 -23.62
C ARG A 206 38.37 -28.37 -22.52
N ILE A 207 38.26 -27.56 -21.47
CA ILE A 207 37.16 -27.62 -20.48
C ILE A 207 36.12 -26.59 -20.92
N SER A 208 34.94 -27.05 -21.32
CA SER A 208 33.80 -26.18 -21.59
C SER A 208 32.74 -26.35 -20.51
N LEU A 209 32.31 -25.23 -19.95
CA LEU A 209 31.27 -25.14 -18.93
C LEU A 209 29.93 -24.88 -19.60
N VAL A 210 29.06 -25.89 -19.59
CA VAL A 210 27.73 -25.83 -20.19
C VAL A 210 26.69 -26.00 -19.09
N MET A 211 25.68 -25.14 -19.10
CA MET A 211 24.49 -25.23 -18.28
C MET A 211 23.44 -26.01 -19.07
N VAL A 212 22.97 -27.12 -18.51
CA VAL A 212 21.75 -27.81 -18.96
C VAL A 212 20.63 -27.35 -18.03
N ASN A 213 19.43 -27.09 -18.55
CA ASN A 213 18.41 -26.36 -17.81
C ASN A 213 18.90 -24.96 -17.37
N GLY A 214 19.74 -24.30 -18.17
CA GLY A 214 20.23 -22.95 -17.87
C GLY A 214 19.10 -21.92 -17.97
N TYR A 215 18.47 -21.56 -16.86
CA TYR A 215 17.43 -20.52 -16.79
C TYR A 215 17.23 -19.99 -15.36
N VAL A 216 16.47 -18.90 -15.27
CA VAL A 216 15.97 -18.35 -14.01
C VAL A 216 14.45 -18.56 -13.95
N MET A 217 13.98 -19.22 -12.90
CA MET A 217 12.55 -19.27 -12.60
C MET A 217 12.09 -17.93 -12.05
N ARG A 218 10.83 -17.59 -12.29
CA ARG A 218 10.09 -16.53 -11.61
C ARG A 218 8.75 -17.06 -11.14
N TYR A 219 8.39 -16.76 -9.91
CA TYR A 219 7.13 -17.19 -9.35
C TYR A 219 6.20 -16.00 -9.16
N PHE A 220 4.95 -16.14 -9.60
CA PHE A 220 3.86 -15.22 -9.29
C PHE A 220 2.84 -15.96 -8.44
N VAL A 221 2.81 -15.63 -7.16
CA VAL A 221 2.01 -16.35 -6.17
C VAL A 221 1.05 -15.36 -5.49
N GLY A 222 -0.24 -15.54 -5.72
CA GLY A 222 -1.27 -14.70 -5.09
C GLY A 222 -2.25 -15.53 -4.28
N GLY A 223 -2.62 -15.08 -3.08
CA GLY A 223 -3.68 -15.73 -2.29
C GLY A 223 -5.00 -15.88 -3.07
N VAL A 224 -5.28 -14.97 -4.00
CA VAL A 224 -6.45 -15.00 -4.88
C VAL A 224 -6.07 -15.20 -6.35
N VAL A 225 -5.17 -14.36 -6.89
CA VAL A 225 -4.81 -14.39 -8.31
C VAL A 225 -3.30 -14.46 -8.52
N GLY A 226 -2.80 -15.39 -9.33
CA GLY A 226 -1.39 -15.42 -9.71
C GLY A 226 -1.00 -14.18 -10.52
N LEU A 227 -1.64 -14.02 -11.70
CA LEU A 227 -1.43 -12.87 -12.60
C LEU A 227 -2.76 -12.17 -12.92
N ASN A 228 -2.90 -10.93 -12.49
CA ASN A 228 -4.06 -10.09 -12.80
C ASN A 228 -3.79 -9.15 -13.98
N LYS A 229 -4.59 -9.27 -15.04
CA LYS A 229 -4.66 -8.36 -16.20
C LYS A 229 -6.02 -7.65 -16.30
N GLY A 230 -7.04 -8.13 -15.57
CA GLY A 230 -8.37 -7.55 -15.50
C GLY A 230 -8.60 -6.75 -14.21
N ALA A 231 -9.77 -6.92 -13.61
CA ALA A 231 -10.15 -6.28 -12.36
C ALA A 231 -10.33 -7.30 -11.22
N VAL A 232 -9.76 -6.98 -10.06
CA VAL A 232 -9.94 -7.71 -8.80
C VAL A 232 -10.44 -6.71 -7.77
N THR A 233 -11.63 -6.93 -7.20
CA THR A 233 -12.25 -5.95 -6.30
C THR A 233 -13.08 -6.58 -5.19
N HIS A 234 -13.27 -5.84 -4.09
CA HIS A 234 -13.99 -6.31 -2.88
C HIS A 234 -13.48 -7.66 -2.34
N ILE A 235 -12.17 -7.88 -2.40
CA ILE A 235 -11.58 -9.11 -1.90
C ILE A 235 -11.35 -9.02 -0.40
N ARG A 236 -11.59 -10.13 0.29
CA ARG A 236 -11.14 -10.32 1.68
C ARG A 236 -10.27 -11.58 1.78
N ALA A 237 -8.98 -11.41 2.01
CA ALA A 237 -8.03 -12.49 2.21
C ALA A 237 -7.66 -12.62 3.69
N ASN A 238 -7.76 -13.82 4.24
CA ASN A 238 -7.42 -14.11 5.63
C ASN A 238 -6.81 -15.51 5.71
N ASP A 239 -5.77 -15.67 6.52
CA ASP A 239 -4.95 -16.89 6.63
C ASP A 239 -4.52 -17.43 5.26
N VAL A 240 -3.75 -16.61 4.54
CA VAL A 240 -3.10 -17.03 3.28
C VAL A 240 -1.70 -17.49 3.61
N HIS A 241 -1.42 -18.78 3.45
CA HIS A 241 -0.07 -19.31 3.61
C HIS A 241 0.63 -19.36 2.26
N VAL A 242 1.73 -18.62 2.12
CA VAL A 242 2.52 -18.63 0.89
C VAL A 242 3.84 -19.35 1.16
N SER A 243 3.90 -20.63 0.78
CA SER A 243 5.06 -21.50 1.03
C SER A 243 6.11 -21.40 -0.10
N PRO A 244 7.40 -21.19 0.21
CA PRO A 244 8.45 -21.18 -0.80
C PRO A 244 8.94 -22.58 -1.17
N HIS A 245 9.14 -22.84 -2.46
CA HIS A 245 9.73 -24.11 -2.92
C HIS A 245 10.63 -23.90 -4.15
N GLY A 246 11.89 -23.48 -3.91
CA GLY A 246 12.93 -23.51 -4.94
C GLY A 246 14.25 -22.83 -4.53
N SER A 247 15.37 -23.33 -5.05
CA SER A 247 16.67 -22.65 -4.97
C SER A 247 16.76 -21.56 -6.07
N MET A 248 17.39 -20.41 -5.79
CA MET A 248 17.70 -19.32 -6.75
C MET A 248 16.53 -18.72 -7.58
N VAL A 249 15.49 -18.16 -6.94
CA VAL A 249 14.33 -17.61 -7.69
C VAL A 249 13.85 -16.25 -7.18
N THR A 250 13.59 -15.32 -8.11
CA THR A 250 12.77 -14.13 -7.84
C THR A 250 11.30 -14.53 -7.66
N MET A 251 10.81 -14.45 -6.43
CA MET A 251 9.44 -14.79 -6.03
C MET A 251 8.61 -13.54 -5.80
N TYR A 252 7.65 -13.23 -6.66
CA TYR A 252 6.68 -12.16 -6.39
C TYR A 252 5.43 -12.74 -5.75
N MET A 253 5.22 -12.36 -4.50
CA MET A 253 4.18 -12.93 -3.65
C MET A 253 3.29 -11.83 -3.12
N GLY A 254 1.98 -12.07 -3.17
CA GLY A 254 0.99 -11.17 -2.61
C GLY A 254 -0.11 -11.90 -1.86
N GLY A 255 -0.57 -11.33 -0.74
CA GLY A 255 -1.73 -11.86 -0.03
C GLY A 255 -2.99 -11.92 -0.90
N ILE A 256 -3.09 -11.07 -1.94
CA ILE A 256 -4.18 -11.09 -2.92
C ILE A 256 -3.67 -11.48 -4.31
N VAL A 257 -2.70 -10.75 -4.85
CA VAL A 257 -2.20 -10.98 -6.22
C VAL A 257 -0.69 -11.16 -6.29
N GLY A 258 -0.20 -12.13 -7.07
CA GLY A 258 1.24 -12.29 -7.30
C GLY A 258 1.81 -11.14 -8.15
N ALA A 259 1.25 -10.96 -9.35
CA ALA A 259 1.57 -9.86 -10.25
C ALA A 259 0.31 -9.17 -10.76
N ASN A 260 0.33 -7.84 -10.83
CA ASN A 260 -0.77 -7.01 -11.27
C ASN A 260 -0.38 -6.10 -12.43
N VAL A 261 -1.02 -6.29 -13.58
CA VAL A 261 -1.00 -5.39 -14.73
C VAL A 261 -2.34 -4.64 -14.85
N GLY A 262 -3.42 -5.22 -14.32
CA GLY A 262 -4.75 -4.63 -14.30
C GLY A 262 -5.00 -3.75 -13.07
N THR A 263 -6.20 -3.87 -12.49
CA THR A 263 -6.59 -3.12 -11.28
C THR A 263 -6.92 -4.05 -10.12
N VAL A 264 -6.38 -3.77 -8.95
CA VAL A 264 -6.85 -4.29 -7.67
C VAL A 264 -7.44 -3.14 -6.88
N SER A 265 -8.68 -3.28 -6.42
CA SER A 265 -9.35 -2.18 -5.70
C SER A 265 -10.20 -2.65 -4.51
N GLU A 266 -10.47 -1.75 -3.57
CA GLU A 266 -11.44 -1.97 -2.48
C GLU A 266 -11.25 -3.30 -1.74
N SER A 267 -9.99 -3.71 -1.56
CA SER A 267 -9.65 -5.06 -1.11
C SER A 267 -8.83 -5.04 0.17
N LEU A 268 -9.07 -6.03 1.02
CA LEU A 268 -8.50 -6.17 2.35
C LEU A 268 -7.73 -7.50 2.47
N SER A 269 -6.49 -7.42 2.93
CA SER A 269 -5.73 -8.57 3.40
C SER A 269 -5.52 -8.49 4.91
N GLU A 270 -5.99 -9.51 5.60
CA GLU A 270 -5.81 -9.76 7.05
C GLU A 270 -4.78 -10.86 7.29
N ALA A 271 -4.24 -11.47 6.22
CA ALA A 271 -3.30 -12.57 6.34
C ALA A 271 -2.02 -12.13 7.05
N SER A 272 -1.57 -12.91 8.04
CA SER A 272 -0.21 -12.78 8.55
C SER A 272 0.71 -13.56 7.63
N LEU A 273 1.73 -12.91 7.10
CA LEU A 273 2.63 -13.49 6.12
C LEU A 273 4.00 -13.72 6.77
N ASP A 274 4.47 -14.96 6.70
CA ASP A 274 5.77 -15.41 7.21
C ASP A 274 6.46 -16.19 6.08
N ASP A 275 7.73 -15.84 5.79
CA ASP A 275 8.52 -16.56 4.80
C ASP A 275 10.02 -16.59 5.13
N ALA A 276 10.56 -17.78 5.38
CA ALA A 276 11.98 -17.98 5.69
C ALA A 276 12.95 -17.72 4.52
N VAL A 277 12.52 -17.66 3.25
CA VAL A 277 13.45 -17.49 2.10
C VAL A 277 13.50 -16.06 1.53
N PRO A 278 14.52 -15.71 0.71
CA PRO A 278 14.58 -14.41 0.05
C PRO A 278 13.48 -14.24 -1.00
N ALA A 279 12.59 -13.27 -0.80
CA ALA A 279 11.40 -13.06 -1.61
C ALA A 279 11.13 -11.59 -1.94
N MET A 280 10.21 -11.36 -2.88
CA MET A 280 9.57 -10.09 -3.18
C MET A 280 8.12 -10.16 -2.71
N LEU A 281 7.89 -9.85 -1.43
CA LEU A 281 6.62 -10.03 -0.74
C LEU A 281 5.89 -8.69 -0.52
N GLY A 282 4.66 -8.60 -1.01
CA GLY A 282 3.73 -7.53 -0.66
C GLY A 282 2.52 -8.05 0.12
N GLY A 283 2.03 -7.31 1.10
CA GLY A 283 0.80 -7.70 1.81
C GLY A 283 -0.42 -7.89 0.89
N ILE A 284 -0.48 -7.13 -0.21
CA ILE A 284 -1.51 -7.23 -1.24
C ILE A 284 -0.94 -7.79 -2.55
N CYS A 285 0.19 -7.27 -3.01
CA CYS A 285 0.71 -7.50 -4.35
C CYS A 285 2.22 -7.75 -4.37
N GLY A 286 2.69 -8.81 -5.03
CA GLY A 286 4.13 -9.00 -5.23
C GLY A 286 4.72 -7.94 -6.17
N LYS A 287 4.23 -7.90 -7.42
CA LYS A 287 4.65 -6.93 -8.45
C LYS A 287 3.48 -6.15 -9.00
N ASN A 288 3.54 -4.82 -8.95
CA ASN A 288 2.52 -3.96 -9.54
C ASN A 288 3.05 -3.16 -10.74
N GLU A 289 2.52 -3.43 -11.92
CA GLU A 289 2.64 -2.60 -13.13
C GLU A 289 1.33 -1.86 -13.46
N GLY A 290 0.22 -2.29 -12.85
CA GLY A 290 -1.11 -1.69 -12.99
C GLY A 290 -1.46 -0.72 -11.85
N THR A 291 -2.71 -0.80 -11.36
CA THR A 291 -3.23 0.04 -10.28
C THR A 291 -3.62 -0.77 -9.05
N LEU A 292 -3.16 -0.33 -7.88
CA LEU A 292 -3.71 -0.70 -6.57
C LEU A 292 -4.43 0.53 -6.00
N ASP A 293 -5.73 0.43 -5.73
CA ASP A 293 -6.58 1.56 -5.32
C ASP A 293 -7.46 1.21 -4.13
N HIS A 294 -7.46 2.01 -3.06
CA HIS A 294 -8.26 1.75 -1.86
C HIS A 294 -8.01 0.37 -1.21
N VAL A 295 -6.82 -0.21 -1.38
CA VAL A 295 -6.46 -1.49 -0.75
C VAL A 295 -5.99 -1.30 0.69
N LYS A 296 -6.13 -2.34 1.52
CA LYS A 296 -5.74 -2.30 2.93
C LYS A 296 -5.09 -3.61 3.37
N MET A 297 -3.99 -3.49 4.10
CA MET A 297 -3.36 -4.61 4.79
C MET A 297 -3.41 -4.37 6.31
N VAL A 298 -3.66 -5.43 7.08
CA VAL A 298 -3.74 -5.36 8.54
C VAL A 298 -2.87 -6.41 9.22
N GLY A 299 -2.74 -7.60 8.64
CA GLY A 299 -1.90 -8.67 9.20
C GLY A 299 -0.42 -8.28 9.27
N ASN A 300 0.33 -8.92 10.16
CA ASN A 300 1.77 -8.68 10.27
C ASN A 300 2.52 -9.36 9.13
N ILE A 301 3.68 -8.80 8.77
CA ILE A 301 4.65 -9.43 7.88
C ILE A 301 5.94 -9.63 8.68
N GLU A 302 6.21 -10.88 9.05
CA GLU A 302 7.30 -11.23 9.96
C GLU A 302 8.22 -12.29 9.35
N ASN A 303 9.50 -12.28 9.73
CA ASN A 303 10.49 -13.28 9.31
C ASN A 303 10.74 -13.36 7.79
N VAL A 304 10.54 -12.31 6.98
CA VAL A 304 10.70 -12.32 5.48
C VAL A 304 11.96 -11.63 4.93
N THR A 305 12.76 -12.31 4.08
CA THR A 305 13.99 -11.75 3.46
C THR A 305 13.72 -11.11 2.11
N GLY A 306 14.61 -10.21 1.69
CA GLY A 306 14.56 -9.62 0.36
C GLY A 306 13.80 -8.30 0.35
N PHE A 307 12.84 -8.17 -0.55
CA PHE A 307 12.07 -6.96 -0.80
C PHE A 307 10.68 -7.14 -0.20
N VAL A 308 10.38 -6.38 0.86
CA VAL A 308 9.13 -6.51 1.61
C VAL A 308 8.42 -5.17 1.68
N GLY A 309 7.19 -5.14 1.17
CA GLY A 309 6.31 -3.98 1.28
C GLY A 309 5.02 -4.33 2.01
N GLY A 310 4.54 -3.44 2.87
CA GLY A 310 3.25 -3.65 3.55
C GLY A 310 2.08 -3.81 2.58
N ILE A 311 2.13 -3.17 1.41
CA ILE A 311 1.12 -3.30 0.35
C ILE A 311 1.70 -4.01 -0.87
N VAL A 312 2.83 -3.54 -1.38
CA VAL A 312 3.44 -4.06 -2.62
C VAL A 312 4.94 -4.25 -2.47
N SER A 313 5.53 -5.34 -2.95
CA SER A 313 7.00 -5.42 -2.96
C SER A 313 7.59 -4.45 -3.99
N GLU A 314 7.31 -4.67 -5.27
CA GLU A 314 7.80 -3.80 -6.36
C GLU A 314 6.66 -3.05 -7.04
N ASN A 315 6.74 -1.72 -7.03
CA ASN A 315 5.80 -0.84 -7.71
C ASN A 315 6.42 -0.17 -8.92
N HIS A 316 5.91 -0.51 -10.10
CA HIS A 316 6.15 0.18 -11.37
C HIS A 316 4.91 0.94 -11.87
N GLY A 317 3.73 0.65 -11.31
CA GLY A 317 2.47 1.28 -11.66
C GLY A 317 2.03 2.33 -10.65
N ARG A 318 0.74 2.32 -10.30
CA ARG A 318 0.12 3.27 -9.37
C ARG A 318 -0.36 2.55 -8.11
N VAL A 319 0.01 3.08 -6.94
CA VAL A 319 -0.59 2.75 -5.65
C VAL A 319 -1.25 4.01 -5.12
N THR A 320 -2.51 3.92 -4.73
CA THR A 320 -3.23 5.06 -4.20
C THR A 320 -4.25 4.67 -3.14
N TRP A 321 -4.56 5.59 -2.23
CA TRP A 321 -5.54 5.37 -1.16
C TRP A 321 -5.27 4.11 -0.33
N SER A 322 -4.01 3.69 -0.23
CA SER A 322 -3.64 2.40 0.36
C SER A 322 -3.26 2.57 1.82
N GLU A 323 -3.66 1.62 2.66
CA GLU A 323 -3.44 1.70 4.10
C GLU A 323 -2.82 0.41 4.65
N TYR A 324 -1.71 0.53 5.36
CA TYR A 324 -1.12 -0.57 6.11
C TYR A 324 -1.08 -0.26 7.61
N THR A 325 -1.51 -1.23 8.42
CA THR A 325 -1.67 -1.08 9.88
C THR A 325 -1.08 -2.23 10.69
N GLY A 326 -0.39 -3.17 10.04
CA GLY A 326 0.32 -4.27 10.70
C GLY A 326 1.81 -3.97 10.90
N SER A 327 2.52 -4.82 11.64
CA SER A 327 3.98 -4.67 11.83
C SER A 327 4.77 -5.27 10.68
N LEU A 328 5.93 -4.69 10.35
CA LEU A 328 6.95 -5.33 9.50
C LEU A 328 8.18 -5.64 10.33
N GLY A 329 8.62 -6.89 10.32
CA GLY A 329 9.86 -7.23 10.99
C GLY A 329 10.61 -8.36 10.33
N ARG A 330 11.90 -8.17 10.10
CA ARG A 330 12.83 -9.29 9.92
C ARG A 330 14.26 -8.98 10.43
N ALA A 331 14.95 -10.03 10.87
CA ALA A 331 16.40 -10.23 10.75
C ALA A 331 16.75 -11.22 9.61
N GLY A 332 17.60 -10.82 8.67
CA GLY A 332 17.78 -11.52 7.40
C GLY A 332 19.22 -11.63 6.91
N ASP A 333 19.51 -12.81 6.35
CA ASP A 333 20.72 -13.14 5.63
C ASP A 333 20.71 -12.52 4.21
N GLY A 334 21.80 -11.83 3.80
CA GLY A 334 22.02 -11.47 2.38
C GLY A 334 21.44 -10.14 1.88
N GLY A 335 20.93 -9.27 2.76
CA GLY A 335 20.42 -7.94 2.42
C GLY A 335 18.89 -7.84 2.49
N VAL A 336 18.37 -6.65 2.82
CA VAL A 336 16.95 -6.46 3.15
C VAL A 336 16.45 -5.08 2.72
N SER A 337 15.26 -5.01 2.13
CA SER A 337 14.58 -3.76 1.74
C SER A 337 13.14 -3.78 2.25
N ILE A 338 12.85 -2.99 3.28
CA ILE A 338 11.54 -2.98 3.94
C ILE A 338 10.91 -1.60 3.87
N GLY A 339 9.70 -1.52 3.32
CA GLY A 339 8.92 -0.29 3.26
C GLY A 339 7.48 -0.50 3.74
N GLY A 340 6.93 0.49 4.45
CA GLY A 340 5.56 0.40 4.96
C GLY A 340 4.50 0.23 3.87
N ILE A 341 4.73 0.79 2.68
CA ILE A 341 3.87 0.59 1.51
C ILE A 341 4.59 -0.23 0.44
N ALA A 342 5.82 0.17 0.07
CA ALA A 342 6.59 -0.48 -1.00
C ALA A 342 8.05 -0.77 -0.64
N ALA A 343 8.57 -1.91 -1.06
CA ALA A 343 10.01 -2.18 -0.94
C ALA A 343 10.79 -1.39 -2.00
N TYR A 344 10.35 -1.45 -3.25
CA TYR A 344 10.95 -0.76 -4.38
C TYR A 344 9.91 0.01 -5.19
N ASN A 345 10.18 1.28 -5.48
CA ASN A 345 9.29 2.14 -6.25
C ASN A 345 9.98 2.75 -7.48
N THR A 346 9.40 2.52 -8.65
CA THR A 346 9.66 3.29 -9.89
C THR A 346 8.40 3.96 -10.44
N GLY A 347 7.23 3.66 -9.86
CA GLY A 347 5.94 4.24 -10.23
C GLY A 347 5.50 5.36 -9.29
N THR A 348 4.19 5.52 -9.12
CA THR A 348 3.60 6.53 -8.24
C THR A 348 2.92 5.90 -7.04
N ILE A 349 3.23 6.39 -5.84
CA ILE A 349 2.51 6.09 -4.60
C ILE A 349 1.90 7.39 -4.11
N SER A 350 0.58 7.43 -3.97
CA SER A 350 -0.16 8.64 -3.59
C SER A 350 -1.17 8.37 -2.49
N LYS A 351 -1.50 9.36 -1.65
CA LYS A 351 -2.65 9.29 -0.71
C LYS A 351 -2.63 8.00 0.14
N SER A 352 -1.46 7.59 0.60
CA SER A 352 -1.26 6.28 1.24
C SER A 352 -0.68 6.44 2.64
N PHE A 353 -1.02 5.52 3.55
CA PHE A 353 -0.68 5.64 4.96
C PHE A 353 -0.17 4.33 5.54
N TYR A 354 0.94 4.41 6.26
CA TYR A 354 1.43 3.32 7.10
C TYR A 354 1.46 3.78 8.56
N GLY A 355 0.66 3.18 9.43
CA GLY A 355 0.71 3.57 10.84
C GLY A 355 -0.50 3.23 11.69
N PHE A 356 -0.48 3.76 12.92
CA PHE A 356 -1.55 3.58 13.88
C PHE A 356 -2.85 4.24 13.41
N ILE A 357 -3.93 3.46 13.39
CA ILE A 357 -5.30 4.00 13.47
C ILE A 357 -5.82 3.86 14.90
N ASP A 358 -5.51 2.75 15.55
CA ASP A 358 -5.81 2.49 16.96
C ASP A 358 -4.49 2.42 17.76
N LYS A 359 -4.43 3.08 18.90
CA LYS A 359 -3.25 3.19 19.78
C LYS A 359 -2.98 1.90 20.59
N SER A 360 -3.75 0.85 20.34
CA SER A 360 -3.70 -0.41 21.09
C SER A 360 -2.48 -1.28 20.77
N GLN A 361 -1.78 -1.04 19.66
CA GLN A 361 -0.61 -1.83 19.24
C GLN A 361 0.61 -0.96 19.04
N ALA A 362 1.81 -1.54 19.13
CA ALA A 362 3.06 -0.86 18.80
C ALA A 362 3.60 -1.42 17.48
N LEU A 363 3.62 -0.58 16.43
CA LEU A 363 4.09 -0.94 15.11
C LEU A 363 5.60 -0.80 15.02
N ARG A 364 6.24 -1.84 14.49
CA ARG A 364 7.67 -1.88 14.24
C ARG A 364 7.89 -2.03 12.75
N LEU A 365 8.89 -1.32 12.23
CA LEU A 365 9.52 -1.60 10.95
C LEU A 365 10.96 -1.97 11.26
N THR A 366 11.29 -3.25 11.16
CA THR A 366 12.62 -3.77 11.51
C THR A 366 13.31 -4.35 10.30
N ALA A 367 14.47 -3.79 9.95
CA ALA A 367 15.41 -4.35 8.98
C ALA A 367 16.73 -4.64 9.68
N THR A 368 16.97 -5.92 9.97
CA THR A 368 18.19 -6.40 10.64
C THR A 368 19.00 -7.28 9.69
N LEU A 369 20.31 -7.09 9.63
CA LEU A 369 21.25 -7.94 8.89
C LEU A 369 21.87 -8.98 9.84
N ASP A 370 21.93 -10.22 9.39
CA ASP A 370 22.65 -11.31 10.06
C ASP A 370 23.92 -11.71 9.27
N ASP A 371 24.87 -12.39 9.94
CA ASP A 371 26.19 -12.73 9.38
C ASP A 371 26.10 -13.76 8.25
N PHE A 372 26.18 -13.28 7.02
CA PHE A 372 26.17 -14.14 5.85
C PHE A 372 27.61 -14.56 5.51
N GLY A 373 28.03 -15.73 5.99
CA GLY A 373 29.37 -16.31 5.88
C GLY A 373 29.92 -16.59 4.46
N LEU A 374 29.39 -15.93 3.43
CA LEU A 374 29.83 -16.00 2.02
C LEU A 374 30.68 -14.80 1.55
N GLY A 375 31.03 -13.86 2.44
CA GLY A 375 31.95 -12.76 2.11
C GLY A 375 31.37 -11.66 1.19
N ILE A 376 30.05 -11.63 1.00
CA ILE A 376 29.36 -10.49 0.38
C ILE A 376 29.14 -9.38 1.43
N SER A 377 29.05 -8.12 0.98
CA SER A 377 28.69 -6.98 1.84
C SER A 377 27.19 -6.71 1.70
N PRO A 378 26.33 -7.25 2.60
CA PRO A 378 24.88 -7.04 2.49
C PRO A 378 24.50 -5.59 2.81
N GLU A 379 23.40 -5.14 2.21
CA GLU A 379 22.83 -3.81 2.44
C GLU A 379 21.43 -3.91 3.05
N ALA A 380 21.11 -3.01 3.98
CA ALA A 380 19.78 -2.90 4.56
C ALA A 380 19.15 -1.54 4.23
N PHE A 381 17.90 -1.55 3.76
CA PHE A 381 17.11 -0.38 3.43
C PHE A 381 15.80 -0.40 4.20
N ALA A 382 15.47 0.70 4.87
CA ALA A 382 14.24 0.85 5.62
C ALA A 382 13.60 2.22 5.37
N GLY A 383 12.33 2.25 4.98
CA GLY A 383 11.60 3.51 4.81
C GLY A 383 10.16 3.41 5.25
N GLY A 384 9.62 4.49 5.83
CA GLY A 384 8.25 4.49 6.32
C GLY A 384 7.20 4.24 5.23
N ILE A 385 7.41 4.76 4.03
CA ILE A 385 6.55 4.47 2.86
C ILE A 385 7.30 3.55 1.89
N VAL A 386 8.52 3.93 1.49
CA VAL A 386 9.29 3.21 0.48
C VAL A 386 10.69 2.87 0.99
N ALA A 387 11.15 1.63 0.85
CA ALA A 387 12.54 1.30 1.20
C ALA A 387 13.53 1.90 0.21
N ARG A 388 13.31 1.66 -1.10
CA ARG A 388 14.18 2.09 -2.20
C ARG A 388 13.37 2.75 -3.32
N GLN A 389 13.76 3.94 -3.74
CA GLN A 389 13.10 4.66 -4.82
C GLN A 389 14.06 4.95 -5.99
N SER A 390 13.60 4.69 -7.21
CA SER A 390 14.32 5.07 -8.44
C SER A 390 14.07 6.52 -8.83
N ASN A 391 14.78 7.02 -9.83
CA ASN A 391 14.62 8.37 -10.36
C ASN A 391 13.29 8.64 -11.08
N GLN A 392 12.49 7.61 -11.33
CA GLN A 392 11.14 7.74 -11.87
C GLN A 392 10.08 7.67 -10.77
N GLY A 393 10.46 7.24 -9.56
CA GLY A 393 9.54 7.06 -8.46
C GLY A 393 9.00 8.40 -7.92
N ILE A 394 7.70 8.42 -7.64
CA ILE A 394 7.00 9.53 -7.03
C ILE A 394 6.28 9.03 -5.78
N VAL A 395 6.48 9.72 -4.66
CA VAL A 395 5.67 9.58 -3.44
C VAL A 395 4.98 10.92 -3.17
N GLU A 396 3.66 10.95 -3.11
CA GLU A 396 2.92 12.18 -2.82
C GLU A 396 1.78 11.98 -1.85
N ASP A 397 1.48 12.97 -1.01
CA ASP A 397 0.37 12.89 -0.06
C ASP A 397 0.38 11.60 0.78
N CYS A 398 1.56 11.16 1.20
CA CYS A 398 1.72 9.96 1.99
C CYS A 398 2.08 10.28 3.45
N GLY A 399 1.75 9.38 4.36
CA GLY A 399 1.92 9.60 5.80
C GLY A 399 2.40 8.35 6.48
N VAL A 400 3.35 8.50 7.39
CA VAL A 400 3.78 7.41 8.27
C VAL A 400 3.73 7.82 9.72
N HIS A 401 3.15 6.96 10.55
CA HIS A 401 3.11 7.11 12.00
C HIS A 401 3.24 5.74 12.69
N ILE A 402 4.46 5.38 13.10
CA ILE A 402 4.77 4.09 13.74
C ILE A 402 5.64 4.24 14.99
N SER A 403 5.72 3.20 15.83
CA SER A 403 6.46 3.31 17.08
C SER A 403 7.96 3.25 16.86
N TRP A 404 8.43 2.26 16.09
CA TRP A 404 9.87 1.99 15.97
C TRP A 404 10.26 1.78 14.52
N LEU A 405 11.23 2.56 14.07
CA LEU A 405 12.05 2.24 12.92
C LEU A 405 13.37 1.65 13.43
N VAL A 406 13.58 0.36 13.19
CA VAL A 406 14.72 -0.39 13.74
C VAL A 406 15.62 -0.86 12.62
N LEU A 407 16.87 -0.41 12.67
CA LEU A 407 17.96 -0.93 11.87
C LEU A 407 18.91 -1.72 12.79
N GLY A 408 19.12 -3.00 12.47
CA GLY A 408 20.03 -3.88 13.20
C GLY A 408 21.14 -4.42 12.29
N ASN A 409 22.33 -4.62 12.87
CA ASN A 409 23.43 -5.35 12.26
C ASN A 409 23.99 -6.31 13.32
N ASN A 410 23.70 -7.58 13.16
CA ASN A 410 24.26 -8.67 13.96
C ASN A 410 25.49 -9.29 13.27
N GLY A 411 25.84 -8.85 12.06
CA GLY A 411 26.98 -9.31 11.27
C GLY A 411 28.32 -8.70 11.68
N LYS A 412 29.42 -9.38 11.33
CA LYS A 412 30.79 -8.98 11.70
C LYS A 412 31.47 -8.01 10.72
N THR A 413 30.88 -7.75 9.55
CA THR A 413 31.48 -6.94 8.47
C THR A 413 30.93 -5.51 8.43
N SER A 414 31.66 -4.59 7.77
CA SER A 414 31.19 -3.22 7.52
C SER A 414 30.04 -3.23 6.51
N THR A 415 28.81 -3.06 6.98
CA THR A 415 27.59 -3.08 6.15
C THR A 415 27.09 -1.66 5.84
N SER A 416 26.53 -1.47 4.64
CA SER A 416 25.82 -0.23 4.28
C SER A 416 24.36 -0.34 4.73
N MET A 417 23.94 0.54 5.63
CA MET A 417 22.55 0.60 6.11
C MET A 417 21.96 1.98 5.77
N TYR A 418 20.75 1.98 5.26
CA TYR A 418 20.05 3.17 4.80
C TYR A 418 18.66 3.20 5.41
N SER A 419 18.35 4.28 6.12
CA SER A 419 17.00 4.56 6.62
C SER A 419 16.53 5.92 6.14
N GLY A 420 15.21 6.08 6.08
CA GLY A 420 14.60 7.39 5.97
C GLY A 420 13.15 7.37 6.46
N GLY A 421 12.65 8.55 6.83
CA GLY A 421 11.33 8.69 7.39
C GLY A 421 10.26 8.29 6.38
N ILE A 422 10.31 8.89 5.18
CA ILE A 422 9.35 8.57 4.11
C ILE A 422 9.96 7.54 3.16
N VAL A 423 11.16 7.81 2.65
CA VAL A 423 11.89 6.95 1.72
C VAL A 423 13.26 6.60 2.29
N GLY A 424 13.63 5.31 2.27
CA GLY A 424 14.90 4.82 2.82
C GLY A 424 16.12 5.31 2.05
N ILE A 425 16.17 4.99 0.76
CA ILE A 425 17.12 5.54 -0.22
C ILE A 425 16.34 6.13 -1.38
N ASP A 426 16.59 7.40 -1.67
CA ASP A 426 15.79 8.14 -2.65
C ASP A 426 16.62 8.67 -3.82
N SER A 427 16.13 8.43 -5.03
CA SER A 427 16.61 9.04 -6.27
C SER A 427 15.49 9.77 -7.04
N GLY A 428 14.26 9.72 -6.52
CA GLY A 428 13.02 10.20 -7.13
C GLY A 428 12.46 11.42 -6.41
N SER A 429 11.15 11.64 -6.51
CA SER A 429 10.50 12.84 -5.95
C SER A 429 9.51 12.51 -4.84
N VAL A 430 9.44 13.40 -3.84
CA VAL A 430 8.53 13.28 -2.71
C VAL A 430 7.79 14.60 -2.47
N TYR A 431 6.46 14.57 -2.34
CA TYR A 431 5.63 15.77 -2.20
C TYR A 431 4.61 15.66 -1.09
N ASN A 432 4.38 16.76 -0.37
CA ASN A 432 3.27 16.91 0.58
C ASN A 432 3.05 15.70 1.52
N SER A 433 4.16 15.09 1.96
CA SER A 433 4.13 13.84 2.72
C SER A 433 4.72 14.05 4.10
N TYR A 434 4.37 13.21 5.08
CA TYR A 434 4.88 13.38 6.44
C TYR A 434 5.33 12.08 7.09
N ALA A 435 6.27 12.19 8.03
CA ALA A 435 6.75 11.07 8.81
C ALA A 435 6.90 11.41 10.31
N ALA A 436 6.32 10.55 11.15
CA ALA A 436 6.39 10.64 12.61
C ALA A 436 6.74 9.26 13.22
N PHE A 437 7.67 9.25 14.17
CA PHE A 437 8.11 8.04 14.87
C PHE A 437 8.24 8.30 16.36
N TYR A 438 8.11 7.28 17.22
CA TYR A 438 8.49 7.41 18.63
C TYR A 438 9.99 7.16 18.85
N LYS A 439 10.59 6.22 18.11
CA LYS A 439 12.03 5.96 18.16
C LYS A 439 12.58 5.46 16.83
N ILE A 440 13.84 5.83 16.57
CA ILE A 440 14.69 5.25 15.54
C ILE A 440 15.89 4.60 16.25
N SER A 441 16.10 3.28 16.09
CA SER A 441 17.17 2.53 16.77
C SER A 441 18.46 2.54 15.95
N SER A 442 19.59 2.89 16.58
CA SER A 442 20.90 3.14 15.94
C SER A 442 21.93 2.03 16.21
N ILE A 443 22.52 1.47 15.14
CA ILE A 443 23.89 0.96 15.17
C ILE A 443 24.73 1.85 14.25
N GLY A 444 25.68 2.58 14.83
CA GLY A 444 26.68 3.40 14.13
C GLY A 444 26.18 4.77 13.64
N ASN A 445 27.05 5.79 13.70
CA ASN A 445 26.80 7.09 13.07
C ASN A 445 26.44 6.89 11.59
N LYS A 446 25.16 7.03 11.17
CA LYS A 446 24.62 7.23 9.79
C LYS A 446 23.17 6.69 9.63
N ALA A 447 22.18 7.32 10.25
CA ALA A 447 20.78 7.08 9.87
C ALA A 447 20.03 8.41 9.84
N PRO A 448 20.26 9.26 8.83
CA PRO A 448 19.42 10.44 8.65
C PRO A 448 17.96 9.97 8.45
N LEU A 449 16.98 10.80 8.80
CA LEU A 449 15.58 10.64 8.37
C LEU A 449 15.43 10.74 6.83
N TYR A 450 16.53 10.87 6.10
CA TYR A 450 16.57 11.24 4.71
C TYR A 450 17.92 10.89 4.06
N ASN A 451 17.93 9.98 3.10
CA ASN A 451 19.12 9.61 2.35
C ASN A 451 18.86 9.73 0.84
N VAL A 452 19.03 10.94 0.29
CA VAL A 452 19.00 11.14 -1.17
C VAL A 452 20.36 10.82 -1.74
N VAL A 453 20.38 9.89 -2.69
CA VAL A 453 21.62 9.47 -3.35
C VAL A 453 21.84 10.28 -4.61
N VAL A 454 20.86 10.46 -5.51
CA VAL A 454 20.93 11.37 -6.68
C VAL A 454 19.53 11.70 -7.25
N GLY A 455 19.15 12.98 -7.35
CA GLY A 455 18.05 13.47 -8.22
C GLY A 455 16.64 13.50 -7.61
N GLY A 456 15.73 14.26 -8.27
CA GLY A 456 14.31 14.44 -7.91
C GLY A 456 13.97 15.66 -7.03
N LYS A 457 12.67 15.99 -6.90
CA LYS A 457 12.19 17.17 -6.16
C LYS A 457 11.54 16.78 -4.83
N HIS A 458 11.79 17.59 -3.81
CA HIS A 458 11.20 17.41 -2.48
C HIS A 458 10.56 18.72 -2.01
N GLU A 459 9.23 18.74 -1.96
CA GLU A 459 8.48 19.97 -1.67
C GLU A 459 7.30 19.68 -0.72
N GLY A 460 7.19 20.46 0.35
CA GLY A 460 6.11 20.32 1.33
C GLY A 460 6.15 19.02 2.14
N ASN A 461 7.34 18.44 2.38
CA ASN A 461 7.44 17.24 3.22
C ASN A 461 7.75 17.61 4.68
N HIS A 462 7.21 16.82 5.61
CA HIS A 462 7.25 17.14 7.04
C HIS A 462 7.75 15.98 7.89
N TYR A 463 8.65 16.30 8.80
CA TYR A 463 9.28 15.34 9.69
C TYR A 463 9.23 15.88 11.12
N ASP A 464 9.18 14.99 12.11
CA ASP A 464 9.28 15.38 13.51
C ASP A 464 10.66 16.00 13.78
N SER A 465 10.68 17.27 14.19
CA SER A 465 11.89 18.05 14.40
C SER A 465 12.82 17.45 15.46
N VAL A 466 12.28 16.70 16.43
CA VAL A 466 13.06 16.06 17.50
C VAL A 466 13.92 14.91 16.95
N LEU A 467 13.48 14.28 15.86
CA LEU A 467 14.16 13.12 15.27
C LEU A 467 15.11 13.49 14.12
N MET A 468 15.15 14.76 13.71
CA MET A 468 16.04 15.21 12.64
C MET A 468 17.44 15.51 13.17
N GLN A 469 18.39 14.60 12.92
CA GLN A 469 19.79 14.79 13.32
C GLN A 469 20.57 15.77 12.41
N THR A 470 20.09 16.03 11.18
CA THR A 470 20.77 16.92 10.21
C THR A 470 19.76 17.79 9.45
N PRO A 471 19.98 19.11 9.30
CA PRO A 471 19.13 19.99 8.49
C PRO A 471 19.18 19.67 7.00
N PHE A 472 18.07 19.86 6.29
CA PHE A 472 17.95 19.61 4.85
C PHE A 472 18.50 20.75 3.97
N PRO A 473 18.94 20.47 2.73
CA PRO A 473 19.09 21.50 1.69
C PRO A 473 17.74 21.81 1.03
N LYS A 474 17.24 23.05 1.19
CA LYS A 474 16.03 23.64 0.57
C LYS A 474 14.68 22.96 0.93
N ASP A 475 13.74 23.78 1.41
CA ASP A 475 12.28 23.54 1.56
C ASP A 475 11.72 22.36 2.37
N THR A 476 12.56 21.57 3.04
CA THR A 476 12.10 20.58 4.02
C THR A 476 12.41 21.08 5.43
N THR A 477 11.36 21.31 6.24
CA THR A 477 11.47 21.81 7.61
C THR A 477 10.95 20.77 8.60
N GLY A 478 11.68 20.55 9.69
CA GLY A 478 11.17 19.80 10.82
C GLY A 478 10.05 20.60 11.47
N LEU A 479 8.92 19.96 11.73
CA LEU A 479 7.82 20.58 12.46
C LEU A 479 7.84 20.11 13.91
N GLU A 480 7.42 21.00 14.82
CA GLU A 480 7.21 20.60 16.20
C GLU A 480 6.16 19.49 16.29
N GLN A 481 6.46 18.49 17.11
CA GLN A 481 5.57 17.37 17.37
C GLN A 481 4.16 17.81 17.77
N SER A 482 4.04 18.86 18.58
CA SER A 482 2.77 19.46 19.02
C SER A 482 1.88 19.89 17.85
N LEU A 483 2.48 20.46 16.80
CA LEU A 483 1.76 20.86 15.59
C LEU A 483 1.39 19.63 14.77
N MET A 484 2.31 18.68 14.55
CA MET A 484 2.02 17.46 13.78
C MET A 484 0.90 16.63 14.42
N LYS A 485 0.75 16.70 15.75
CA LYS A 485 -0.31 16.06 16.53
C LYS A 485 -1.62 16.87 16.64
N SER A 486 -1.80 17.88 15.78
CA SER A 486 -2.97 18.78 15.83
C SER A 486 -3.90 18.58 14.65
N SER A 487 -5.18 18.88 14.85
CA SER A 487 -6.18 18.94 13.79
C SER A 487 -5.84 19.99 12.72
N LYS A 488 -5.18 21.08 13.12
CA LYS A 488 -4.65 22.10 12.19
C LYS A 488 -3.70 21.50 11.15
N PHE A 489 -2.83 20.56 11.57
CA PHE A 489 -1.87 19.93 10.65
C PHE A 489 -2.55 19.04 9.61
N ALA A 490 -3.55 18.25 10.01
CA ALA A 490 -4.35 17.48 9.05
C ALA A 490 -4.98 18.36 7.97
N TRP A 491 -5.53 19.52 8.35
CA TRP A 491 -6.09 20.48 7.38
C TRP A 491 -5.02 21.14 6.48
N ILE A 492 -3.84 21.44 7.04
CA ILE A 492 -2.72 21.97 6.27
C ILE A 492 -2.28 20.99 5.17
N LEU A 493 -2.18 19.69 5.49
CA LEU A 493 -1.85 18.66 4.51
C LEU A 493 -2.90 18.60 3.38
N ASN A 494 -4.18 18.75 3.73
CA ASN A 494 -5.28 18.77 2.75
C ASN A 494 -5.24 19.96 1.79
N THR A 495 -4.68 21.10 2.21
CA THR A 495 -4.66 22.34 1.43
C THR A 495 -3.29 22.68 0.84
N LYS A 496 -2.31 21.76 0.96
CA LYS A 496 -0.89 22.02 0.66
C LYS A 496 -0.46 23.38 1.20
N TYR A 497 -0.66 23.60 2.50
CA TYR A 497 -0.36 24.89 3.15
C TYR A 497 -1.16 26.07 2.59
N LYS A 498 -2.47 25.87 2.38
CA LYS A 498 -3.41 26.88 1.86
C LYS A 498 -3.15 27.32 0.42
N THR A 499 -2.34 26.58 -0.33
CA THR A 499 -2.08 26.86 -1.76
C THR A 499 -3.14 26.22 -2.66
N GLU A 500 -3.81 25.18 -2.17
CA GLU A 500 -4.89 24.47 -2.85
C GLU A 500 -6.16 24.43 -1.99
N SER A 501 -7.32 24.23 -2.63
CA SER A 501 -8.56 23.91 -1.92
C SER A 501 -8.42 22.59 -1.16
N ASN A 502 -9.18 22.42 -0.06
CA ASN A 502 -9.16 21.20 0.75
C ASN A 502 -9.41 19.95 -0.13
N ARG A 503 -8.38 19.09 -0.23
CA ARG A 503 -8.38 17.90 -1.09
C ARG A 503 -8.98 16.65 -0.47
N ASN A 504 -9.46 16.74 0.77
CA ASN A 504 -10.19 15.67 1.45
C ASN A 504 -9.40 14.35 1.63
N ILE A 505 -8.09 14.41 1.84
CA ILE A 505 -7.21 13.23 1.94
C ILE A 505 -7.03 12.79 3.41
N TRP A 506 -6.80 13.76 4.29
CA TRP A 506 -6.39 13.54 5.68
C TRP A 506 -7.51 13.90 6.66
N CYS A 507 -7.58 13.17 7.76
CA CYS A 507 -8.40 13.49 8.91
C CYS A 507 -7.61 13.37 10.22
N TYR A 508 -8.01 14.14 11.21
CA TYR A 508 -7.39 14.14 12.53
C TYR A 508 -8.02 13.09 13.45
N ASN A 509 -7.23 12.09 13.84
CA ASN A 509 -7.69 10.97 14.64
C ASN A 509 -7.46 11.15 16.16
N GLY A 510 -7.37 12.38 16.65
CA GLY A 510 -7.01 12.66 18.05
C GLY A 510 -5.51 12.49 18.37
N ASP A 511 -4.68 12.25 17.35
CA ASP A 511 -3.22 12.16 17.47
C ASP A 511 -2.55 12.70 16.19
N TYR A 512 -2.06 11.84 15.29
CA TYR A 512 -1.58 12.26 13.97
C TYR A 512 -2.66 12.15 12.89
N PRO A 513 -2.49 12.80 11.73
CA PRO A 513 -3.42 12.68 10.61
C PRO A 513 -3.45 11.26 10.05
N VAL A 514 -4.62 10.70 9.78
CA VAL A 514 -4.78 9.42 9.06
C VAL A 514 -5.59 9.65 7.79
N LEU A 515 -5.68 8.65 6.90
CA LEU A 515 -6.51 8.77 5.70
C LEU A 515 -7.99 8.94 6.05
N ALA A 516 -8.65 9.86 5.36
CA ALA A 516 -10.09 10.06 5.42
C ALA A 516 -10.83 9.00 4.58
N ARG A 517 -10.75 7.74 5.01
CA ARG A 517 -11.39 6.57 4.38
C ARG A 517 -12.08 5.69 5.43
N ASP A 518 -12.79 4.64 4.99
CA ASP A 518 -13.48 3.70 5.87
C ASP A 518 -14.47 4.40 6.83
N GLY A 519 -15.21 5.39 6.32
CA GLY A 519 -16.17 6.19 7.09
C GLY A 519 -15.58 7.41 7.83
N ARG A 520 -14.24 7.51 7.93
CA ARG A 520 -13.55 8.70 8.47
C ARG A 520 -13.76 9.91 7.55
N LYS A 521 -14.21 11.02 8.11
CA LYS A 521 -14.44 12.28 7.40
C LYS A 521 -13.17 13.12 7.36
N PRO A 522 -12.88 13.82 6.24
CA PRO A 522 -11.75 14.72 6.17
C PRO A 522 -11.78 15.79 7.26
N THR A 523 -10.60 16.27 7.65
CA THR A 523 -10.52 17.45 8.50
C THR A 523 -10.88 18.69 7.70
N TYR A 524 -11.88 19.41 8.18
CA TYR A 524 -12.36 20.68 7.65
C TYR A 524 -11.96 21.84 8.57
N SER A 525 -11.82 23.02 7.98
CA SER A 525 -11.68 24.27 8.74
C SER A 525 -13.05 24.87 9.08
N VAL A 526 -13.16 25.38 10.30
CA VAL A 526 -14.36 26.05 10.81
C VAL A 526 -13.97 27.42 11.32
N ILE A 527 -14.26 28.46 10.53
CA ILE A 527 -13.98 29.85 10.92
C ILE A 527 -15.06 30.30 11.90
N ARG A 528 -14.65 30.74 13.09
CA ARG A 528 -15.56 31.17 14.14
C ARG A 528 -15.69 32.68 14.16
N TYR A 529 -16.91 33.18 14.08
CA TYR A 529 -17.22 34.60 14.14
C TYR A 529 -17.96 34.96 15.43
N VAL A 530 -17.49 35.99 16.13
CA VAL A 530 -18.17 36.57 17.29
C VAL A 530 -18.48 38.04 16.98
N ASN A 531 -19.75 38.44 17.07
CA ASN A 531 -20.22 39.78 16.70
C ASN A 531 -19.78 40.22 15.29
N GLY A 532 -19.71 39.28 14.34
CA GLY A 532 -19.29 39.55 12.96
C GLY A 532 -17.77 39.67 12.75
N VAL A 533 -16.96 39.52 13.79
CA VAL A 533 -15.49 39.54 13.72
C VAL A 533 -14.95 38.11 13.78
N VAL A 534 -13.93 37.81 12.97
CA VAL A 534 -13.22 36.52 13.04
C VAL A 534 -12.57 36.39 14.41
N PHE A 535 -12.99 35.39 15.18
CA PHE A 535 -12.42 35.05 16.47
C PHE A 535 -11.17 34.20 16.29
N ASP A 536 -11.31 33.07 15.60
CA ASP A 536 -10.24 32.15 15.23
C ASP A 536 -10.70 31.13 14.17
N THR A 537 -9.88 30.09 13.95
CA THR A 537 -10.21 28.94 13.12
C THR A 537 -10.02 27.67 13.94
N ALA A 538 -11.09 26.89 14.06
CA ALA A 538 -11.06 25.54 14.60
C ALA A 538 -11.07 24.51 13.46
N TYR A 539 -10.88 23.24 13.81
CA TYR A 539 -10.78 22.16 12.82
C TYR A 539 -11.51 20.91 13.30
N THR A 540 -11.92 20.04 12.39
CA THR A 540 -12.68 18.83 12.72
C THR A 540 -11.81 17.58 12.89
N ASP A 541 -12.29 16.64 13.70
CA ASP A 541 -11.76 15.28 13.81
C ASP A 541 -12.24 14.37 12.66
N CYS A 542 -11.82 13.11 12.68
CA CYS A 542 -12.25 12.08 11.73
C CYS A 542 -13.75 11.71 11.81
N ASN A 543 -14.48 12.17 12.83
CA ASN A 543 -15.94 12.05 12.90
C ASN A 543 -16.64 13.26 12.28
N GLY A 544 -15.89 14.24 11.77
CA GLY A 544 -16.40 15.51 11.29
C GLY A 544 -16.87 16.43 12.41
N ARG A 545 -16.49 16.18 13.66
CA ARG A 545 -16.85 16.98 14.83
C ARG A 545 -15.76 17.98 15.14
N MET A 546 -16.13 19.15 15.64
CA MET A 546 -15.15 20.19 15.94
C MET A 546 -14.25 19.79 17.11
N VAL A 547 -12.94 19.94 16.94
CA VAL A 547 -11.95 19.82 18.00
C VAL A 547 -11.85 21.15 18.72
N TRP A 548 -12.35 21.20 19.94
CA TRP A 548 -12.30 22.40 20.79
C TRP A 548 -10.93 22.44 21.47
N LEU A 549 -10.13 23.46 21.15
CA LEU A 549 -8.79 23.64 21.73
C LEU A 549 -8.94 24.17 23.17
N ASP A 550 -8.47 23.41 24.17
CA ASP A 550 -8.50 23.79 25.60
C ASP A 550 -7.62 25.01 25.95
N SER A 551 -6.78 25.48 25.02
CA SER A 551 -5.62 26.33 25.31
C SER A 551 -5.80 27.83 25.03
N MET A 552 -6.95 28.28 24.54
CA MET A 552 -7.31 29.70 24.68
C MET A 552 -8.20 29.86 25.91
N PRO A 553 -7.95 30.88 26.77
CA PRO A 553 -8.93 31.27 27.77
C PRO A 553 -10.17 31.71 27.00
N ASP A 554 -11.12 30.79 26.84
CA ASP A 554 -12.34 31.05 26.13
C ASP A 554 -13.22 31.91 27.05
N PRO A 555 -13.54 33.16 26.71
CA PRO A 555 -14.56 33.93 27.45
C PRO A 555 -15.93 33.25 27.36
N LEU A 556 -16.07 32.25 26.47
CA LEU A 556 -17.23 31.41 26.25
C LEU A 556 -17.01 29.96 26.74
N LYS A 557 -16.06 29.71 27.66
CA LYS A 557 -15.77 28.36 28.20
C LYS A 557 -17.04 27.62 28.69
N ASP A 558 -18.06 28.37 29.08
CA ASP A 558 -19.36 27.83 29.52
C ASP A 558 -20.43 27.78 28.39
N LYS A 559 -20.21 28.42 27.24
CA LYS A 559 -21.00 28.18 26.03
C LYS A 559 -20.42 26.97 25.30
N THR A 560 -20.76 25.80 25.83
CA THR A 560 -20.83 24.58 25.02
C THR A 560 -21.53 24.86 23.67
N PRO A 561 -21.28 24.08 22.60
CA PRO A 561 -21.66 24.35 21.21
C PRO A 561 -23.08 24.88 20.92
N ASN A 562 -24.02 24.74 21.85
CA ASN A 562 -25.39 25.24 21.80
C ASN A 562 -25.53 26.76 21.54
N GLY A 563 -24.46 27.55 21.68
CA GLY A 563 -24.43 28.99 21.38
C GLY A 563 -24.04 29.36 19.94
N TRP A 564 -23.60 28.40 19.12
CA TRP A 564 -23.11 28.65 17.77
C TRP A 564 -24.19 28.38 16.71
N LYS A 565 -24.16 29.16 15.64
CA LYS A 565 -25.08 29.05 14.49
C LYS A 565 -24.30 28.86 13.20
N ILE A 566 -24.82 28.02 12.31
CA ILE A 566 -24.32 27.85 10.95
C ILE A 566 -25.33 28.43 9.95
N MET A 567 -24.83 28.93 8.83
CA MET A 567 -25.67 29.40 7.73
C MET A 567 -26.11 28.21 6.87
N ASN A 568 -27.41 27.97 6.77
CA ASN A 568 -28.00 26.97 5.89
C ASN A 568 -28.95 27.68 4.90
N GLY A 569 -28.49 27.85 3.67
CA GLY A 569 -29.12 28.75 2.71
C GLY A 569 -29.11 30.19 3.23
N SER A 570 -30.30 30.80 3.36
CA SER A 570 -30.46 32.16 3.91
C SER A 570 -30.74 32.21 5.42
N LYS A 571 -30.78 31.05 6.10
CA LYS A 571 -31.18 30.97 7.52
C LYS A 571 -30.01 30.58 8.42
N MET A 572 -30.00 31.14 9.63
CA MET A 572 -29.10 30.73 10.70
C MET A 572 -29.73 29.60 11.51
N VAL A 573 -29.02 28.48 11.63
CA VAL A 573 -29.46 27.27 12.36
C VAL A 573 -28.51 27.01 13.51
N ASN A 574 -29.03 26.75 14.71
CA ASN A 574 -28.20 26.39 15.86
C ASN A 574 -27.51 25.05 15.64
N ILE A 575 -26.26 24.93 16.09
CA ILE A 575 -25.53 23.67 16.12
C ILE A 575 -25.33 23.21 17.56
N ASN A 576 -25.10 21.91 17.75
CA ASN A 576 -24.79 21.30 19.06
C ASN A 576 -23.42 20.61 19.00
N SER A 577 -23.00 19.98 20.10
CA SER A 577 -21.71 19.28 20.20
C SER A 577 -21.53 18.15 19.21
N ASP A 578 -22.64 17.54 18.80
CA ASP A 578 -22.66 16.39 17.91
C ASP A 578 -22.80 16.80 16.44
N TYR A 579 -22.79 18.10 16.13
CA TYR A 579 -22.89 18.57 14.76
C TYR A 579 -21.70 18.07 13.94
N VAL A 580 -22.03 17.43 12.81
CA VAL A 580 -21.05 16.84 11.89
C VAL A 580 -20.92 17.76 10.69
N PHE A 581 -19.74 18.35 10.54
CA PHE A 581 -19.39 19.19 9.41
C PHE A 581 -19.10 18.34 8.16
N ALA A 582 -19.44 18.87 6.99
CA ALA A 582 -19.27 18.21 5.69
C ALA A 582 -18.34 18.97 4.74
N GLY A 583 -17.72 20.05 5.21
CA GLY A 583 -16.88 20.92 4.40
C GLY A 583 -16.31 22.09 5.21
N ASP A 584 -15.30 22.74 4.64
CA ASP A 584 -14.78 24.01 5.18
C ASP A 584 -15.92 25.03 5.27
N THR A 585 -16.11 25.64 6.44
CA THR A 585 -17.28 26.48 6.71
C THR A 585 -17.03 27.57 7.75
N SER A 586 -18.07 28.36 8.03
CA SER A 586 -18.08 29.42 9.04
C SER A 586 -19.26 29.27 9.99
N ILE A 587 -19.01 29.48 11.28
CA ILE A 587 -20.03 29.53 12.32
C ILE A 587 -20.01 30.86 13.07
N TYR A 588 -21.15 31.22 13.66
CA TYR A 588 -21.39 32.55 14.17
C TYR A 588 -22.03 32.51 15.55
N THR A 589 -21.64 33.45 16.41
CA THR A 589 -22.31 33.71 17.68
C THR A 589 -22.22 35.20 18.04
N THR A 590 -22.91 35.58 19.11
CA THR A 590 -22.90 36.93 19.68
C THR A 590 -22.56 36.89 21.16
N ASP A 591 -21.71 37.82 21.60
CA ASP A 591 -21.31 37.96 23.00
C ASP A 591 -20.96 39.42 23.33
N GLU A 592 -21.64 39.96 24.34
CA GLU A 592 -21.51 41.35 24.79
C GLU A 592 -20.13 41.64 25.41
N ASN A 593 -19.48 40.64 26.00
CA ASN A 593 -18.17 40.80 26.67
C ASN A 593 -16.97 40.61 25.72
N PHE A 594 -17.22 40.33 24.45
CA PHE A 594 -16.16 39.99 23.49
C PHE A 594 -15.16 41.14 23.26
N VAL A 595 -15.65 42.38 23.24
CA VAL A 595 -14.82 43.58 22.98
C VAL A 595 -13.81 43.82 24.11
N SER A 596 -14.23 43.63 25.37
CA SER A 596 -13.33 43.70 26.53
C SER A 596 -12.30 42.56 26.53
N PHE A 597 -12.69 41.36 26.10
CA PHE A 597 -11.80 40.20 26.06
C PHE A 597 -10.64 40.39 25.08
N ILE A 598 -10.91 40.82 23.83
CA ILE A 598 -9.85 41.04 22.83
C ILE A 598 -8.88 42.15 23.22
N ALA A 599 -9.34 43.16 23.99
CA ALA A 599 -8.50 44.24 24.49
C ALA A 599 -7.48 43.79 25.55
N THR A 600 -7.70 42.64 26.18
CA THR A 600 -6.82 42.07 27.23
C THR A 600 -5.88 40.96 26.73
N LYS A 601 -5.94 40.58 25.43
CA LYS A 601 -5.00 39.59 24.88
C LYS A 601 -3.56 40.10 25.05
N PRO A 602 -2.61 39.27 25.52
CA PRO A 602 -1.20 39.64 25.53
C PRO A 602 -0.80 40.03 24.12
N LYS A 603 -0.15 41.19 23.95
CA LYS A 603 0.51 41.52 22.68
C LYS A 603 1.43 40.35 22.33
N LEU A 604 1.22 39.72 21.18
CA LEU A 604 2.15 38.72 20.68
C LEU A 604 3.54 39.37 20.55
N SER A 605 4.53 38.84 21.26
CA SER A 605 5.89 39.36 21.28
C SER A 605 6.66 38.83 20.07
N ILE A 606 6.31 39.32 18.88
CA ILE A 606 7.12 39.11 17.68
C ILE A 606 8.11 40.28 17.52
N THR A 607 9.29 39.99 17.01
CA THR A 607 10.30 40.99 16.62
C THR A 607 10.37 41.08 15.10
N THR A 608 10.49 42.30 14.57
CA THR A 608 10.65 42.53 13.13
C THR A 608 11.97 43.22 12.86
N SER A 609 12.76 42.72 11.92
CA SER A 609 13.95 43.38 11.39
C SER A 609 13.90 43.47 9.87
N VAL A 610 14.68 44.38 9.28
CA VAL A 610 14.70 44.60 7.83
C VAL A 610 16.14 44.60 7.35
N ASP A 611 16.47 43.75 6.38
CA ASP A 611 17.77 43.72 5.71
C ASP A 611 17.63 43.39 4.22
N ARG A 612 18.41 44.06 3.35
CA ARG A 612 18.52 43.81 1.90
C ARG A 612 17.19 43.57 1.15
N GLY A 613 16.14 44.33 1.48
CA GLY A 613 14.82 44.19 0.83
C GLY A 613 13.95 43.05 1.38
N TRP A 614 14.24 42.55 2.58
CA TRP A 614 13.45 41.53 3.27
C TRP A 614 12.99 42.03 4.63
N ILE A 615 11.76 41.65 5.04
CA ILE A 615 11.30 41.73 6.43
C ILE A 615 11.51 40.37 7.07
N TYR A 616 12.29 40.32 8.14
CA TYR A 616 12.43 39.15 9.00
C TYR A 616 11.54 39.31 10.22
N ILE A 617 10.82 38.26 10.57
CA ILE A 617 9.84 38.24 11.65
C ILE A 617 10.17 37.05 12.53
N ASP A 618 10.55 37.32 13.78
CA ASP A 618 10.90 36.31 14.78
C ASP A 618 9.79 36.19 15.82
N GLY A 619 9.57 34.97 16.32
CA GLY A 619 8.54 34.67 17.32
C GLY A 619 7.16 34.37 16.73
N VAL A 620 7.06 34.19 15.41
CA VAL A 620 5.83 33.69 14.76
C VAL A 620 5.65 32.21 15.07
N SER A 621 4.45 31.75 15.42
CA SER A 621 4.21 30.30 15.53
C SER A 621 4.33 29.62 14.14
N PRO A 622 4.82 28.38 14.05
CA PRO A 622 4.90 27.63 12.79
C PRO A 622 3.53 27.43 12.11
N ALA A 623 3.54 27.35 10.78
CA ALA A 623 2.39 27.21 9.91
C ALA A 623 1.29 28.27 10.14
N GLU A 624 1.68 29.49 10.47
CA GLU A 624 0.79 30.64 10.59
C GLU A 624 0.98 31.59 9.43
N SER A 625 -0.12 32.11 8.90
CA SER A 625 -0.04 33.10 7.84
C SER A 625 0.18 34.50 8.42
N VAL A 626 1.19 35.18 7.89
CA VAL A 626 1.43 36.60 8.08
C VAL A 626 1.04 37.31 6.79
N ALA A 627 0.21 38.35 6.92
CA ALA A 627 -0.18 39.18 5.78
C ALA A 627 0.48 40.55 5.90
N LEU A 628 1.08 41.01 4.82
CA LEU A 628 1.69 42.31 4.71
C LEU A 628 0.82 43.19 3.83
N PHE A 629 0.46 44.37 4.33
CA PHE A 629 -0.35 45.36 3.64
C PHE A 629 0.45 46.65 3.46
N ASP A 630 0.15 47.41 2.42
CA ASP A 630 0.62 48.78 2.29
C ASP A 630 -0.15 49.71 3.24
N VAL A 631 0.28 50.97 3.36
CA VAL A 631 -0.39 51.96 4.23
C VAL A 631 -1.79 52.35 3.75
N GLN A 632 -2.17 52.01 2.52
CA GLN A 632 -3.52 52.16 1.98
C GLN A 632 -4.41 50.94 2.25
N GLY A 633 -3.89 49.92 2.94
CA GLY A 633 -4.63 48.70 3.31
C GLY A 633 -4.75 47.66 2.20
N ARG A 634 -3.99 47.79 1.09
CA ARG A 634 -3.95 46.78 0.02
C ARG A 634 -2.98 45.67 0.40
N LEU A 635 -3.38 44.42 0.15
CA LEU A 635 -2.54 43.25 0.40
C LEU A 635 -1.33 43.28 -0.54
N VAL A 636 -0.13 43.36 0.03
CA VAL A 636 1.14 43.34 -0.71
C VAL A 636 1.61 41.90 -0.87
N LYS A 637 1.62 41.15 0.23
CA LYS A 637 2.09 39.77 0.25
C LYS A 637 1.48 38.99 1.40
N ARG A 638 1.34 37.68 1.23
CA ARG A 638 0.95 36.76 2.29
C ARG A 638 1.94 35.62 2.28
N GLU A 639 2.52 35.35 3.45
CA GLU A 639 3.49 34.27 3.64
C GLU A 639 3.06 33.42 4.82
N THR A 640 3.43 32.15 4.81
CA THR A 640 3.15 31.23 5.92
C THR A 640 4.47 30.86 6.57
N SER A 641 4.57 31.07 7.89
CA SER A 641 5.75 30.69 8.66
C SER A 641 5.97 29.18 8.58
N THR A 642 7.20 28.74 8.34
CA THR A 642 7.56 27.31 8.36
C THR A 642 8.13 26.91 9.73
N ASN A 643 8.71 27.87 10.45
CA ASN A 643 9.23 27.73 11.80
C ASN A 643 8.91 28.98 12.63
N ASN A 644 9.70 29.26 13.66
CA ASN A 644 9.58 30.43 14.51
C ASN A 644 10.07 31.76 13.87
N HIS A 645 10.51 31.69 12.61
CA HIS A 645 11.06 32.77 11.81
C HIS A 645 10.32 32.86 10.46
N LEU A 646 10.14 34.05 9.93
CA LEU A 646 9.57 34.26 8.60
C LEU A 646 10.25 35.41 7.89
N ALA A 647 10.64 35.19 6.63
CA ALA A 647 11.25 36.22 5.78
C ALA A 647 10.32 36.56 4.61
N ILE A 648 9.96 37.84 4.46
CA ILE A 648 9.08 38.32 3.39
C ILE A 648 9.89 39.26 2.48
N PRO A 649 10.09 38.93 1.20
CA PRO A 649 10.80 39.81 0.28
C PRO A 649 9.88 40.97 -0.15
N LEU A 650 10.49 42.12 -0.36
CA LEU A 650 9.81 43.37 -0.73
C LEU A 650 10.28 43.86 -2.08
N THR A 651 9.38 44.61 -2.73
CA THR A 651 9.66 45.24 -4.03
C THR A 651 9.99 46.73 -3.93
N HIS A 652 9.62 47.40 -2.83
CA HIS A 652 9.78 48.85 -2.65
C HIS A 652 10.03 49.23 -1.17
N SER A 653 10.76 50.32 -0.94
CA SER A 653 10.89 50.94 0.40
C SER A 653 9.60 51.61 0.83
N GLY A 654 9.37 51.72 2.14
CA GLY A 654 8.15 52.34 2.67
C GLY A 654 7.67 51.76 4.00
N MET A 655 6.52 52.26 4.44
CA MET A 655 5.81 51.74 5.62
C MET A 655 4.87 50.62 5.21
N TYR A 656 4.86 49.55 5.99
CA TYR A 656 3.95 48.42 5.82
C TYR A 656 3.22 48.11 7.13
N ILE A 657 2.05 47.50 6.98
CA ILE A 657 1.25 46.96 8.07
C ILE A 657 1.32 45.44 8.01
N LEU A 658 2.00 44.85 8.98
CA LEU A 658 2.08 43.41 9.15
C LEU A 658 0.95 42.95 10.06
N MET A 659 0.15 41.99 9.59
CA MET A 659 -0.95 41.39 10.32
C MET A 659 -0.59 39.95 10.71
N TYR A 660 -0.60 39.67 12.00
CA TYR A 660 -0.31 38.35 12.56
C TYR A 660 -1.27 38.03 13.71
N LYS A 661 -2.02 36.93 13.60
CA LYS A 661 -3.03 36.47 14.59
C LYS A 661 -3.96 37.60 15.08
N GLY A 662 -4.43 38.44 14.15
CA GLY A 662 -5.32 39.56 14.44
C GLY A 662 -4.64 40.79 15.07
N THR A 663 -3.32 40.77 15.26
CA THR A 663 -2.53 41.91 15.75
C THR A 663 -1.80 42.59 14.59
N SER A 664 -1.84 43.92 14.55
CA SER A 664 -1.16 44.73 13.54
C SER A 664 0.18 45.28 14.06
N TYR A 665 1.24 45.18 13.27
CA TYR A 665 2.57 45.73 13.53
C TYR A 665 2.96 46.66 12.39
N LYS A 666 3.50 47.83 12.72
CA LYS A 666 4.04 48.75 11.71
C LYS A 666 5.50 48.40 11.48
N VAL A 667 5.87 48.12 10.23
CA VAL A 667 7.26 47.84 9.85
C VAL A 667 7.70 48.91 8.87
N ARG A 668 8.82 49.58 9.16
CA ARG A 668 9.43 50.54 8.26
C ARG A 668 10.57 49.87 7.52
N VAL A 669 10.53 49.95 6.20
CA VAL A 669 11.56 49.44 5.30
C VAL A 669 12.33 50.64 4.77
N PRO A 670 13.63 50.77 5.07
CA PRO A 670 14.43 51.92 4.66
C PRO A 670 14.51 52.10 3.16
#